data_AF-A0A946TDR0-F1
#
_entry.id   AF-A0A946TDR0-F1
#
_cell.length_a   1.000
_cell.length_b   1.000
_cell.length_c   1.000
_cell.angle_alpha   90.00
_cell.angle_beta   90.00
_cell.angle_gamma   90.00
#
_symmetry.space_group_name_H-M   'P 1'
#
loop_
_entity.id
_entity.type
_entity.pdbx_description
1 polymer ?
#
loop_
_entity_poly.entity_id
_entity_poly.type
_entity_poly.pdbx_seq_one_letter_code
_entity_poly.pdbx_strand_id
1 'polypeptide(L)'
;MSSLSVAAIVVSHGEPEYLVRCLSALDAQTKPISQVVVVETSADASCVDIARGHGYSVIEPGDLKLGSAIEAGIQALQDQPGWLWILHDDCAPEPQALQMLASAAELSPTVAIVGPKLLQWDNEIQIQQLGITVTATGKPFLLVEKEYDQGQHDRSEDTLAVSTAGMLVSAGLWQKLGGLNDQSPVFAQDIEFCARARVAGFRVVVEPKARVVHAGLSMKQYRSRRWLGGNRVQALSKAHVHLAGTLLPALLLPLMYLALPIAALVSIPQNLMAKRPTRIYGQFQAWLWGWFTIGARLRARKALRGLGKTKPLRDFYATAAQRKRRRESKLEHLPEAAIRPDKGFFASGSAWLSVLPLAAAWPFFPTGPLYSDRLVPLGSTFRSVFDATGLSELGFLNSVALPSDPFNWVLSLFALLAPNNPSIALAIFVFLAPTISFIGFWLLSGVATSKTWVKNCVSLLFALSPQVLIVQAQVGVAELVAISLSPWVALFLVRAFQAFNSARSWRWVGLAGIFGAMVAVSSPIAFVASILLVLGFGLFRIRKLPIVIWYLVPGAALIYPWLQHALIEGRLELLTVTTTAYLPPGDQYSLLVTSAVLGFALVGSILAVFKNSIWLVLSCWLVAILFWFSGWYQPISGSHVVTALALAALLIATAVFLDGLASKLLVAAVAVVGVAAIGLSMLLMTTIDKPQVFDGSQRQAPALVVAASEVDPGVRTLEIRATESQVVSRLIWGAGLTLERNSIAYQLSLPASEIDPQLAQLTGSLISGNPAGARALMDQLGIDFVLLTGADQQLVANGKVAIDSITSLQAAGETSFGSLWQVVGSQLDESAVRTKGNRILPLGLLAAFVLLAIPTPASVRGSRRQRGEA
;
A
#
# COMPACT_ATOMS: atom_id res chain seq x y z
N MET A 1 -34.35 -52.58 1.33
CA MET A 1 -34.41 -51.35 2.14
C MET A 1 -33.43 -51.54 3.30
N SER A 2 -32.57 -50.55 3.56
CA SER A 2 -31.50 -50.66 4.56
C SER A 2 -32.06 -50.83 5.98
N SER A 3 -31.48 -51.73 6.78
CA SER A 3 -31.93 -52.08 8.13
C SER A 3 -31.32 -51.22 9.24
N LEU A 4 -30.47 -50.25 8.89
CA LEU A 4 -29.85 -49.35 9.88
C LEU A 4 -30.90 -48.50 10.62
N SER A 5 -30.88 -48.56 11.96
CA SER A 5 -31.53 -47.60 12.86
C SER A 5 -30.67 -46.33 12.96
N VAL A 6 -31.29 -45.18 12.71
CA VAL A 6 -30.62 -43.88 12.62
C VAL A 6 -31.39 -42.87 13.46
N ALA A 7 -30.71 -42.13 14.34
CA ALA A 7 -31.26 -40.92 14.95
C ALA A 7 -30.65 -39.66 14.33
N ALA A 8 -31.46 -38.64 14.12
CA ALA A 8 -31.00 -37.33 13.64
C ALA A 8 -30.77 -36.38 14.82
N ILE A 9 -29.60 -35.75 14.85
CA ILE A 9 -29.24 -34.69 15.79
C ILE A 9 -29.15 -33.39 15.00
N VAL A 10 -30.12 -32.49 15.19
CA VAL A 10 -30.19 -31.19 14.49
C VAL A 10 -29.72 -30.10 15.44
N VAL A 11 -28.58 -29.48 15.16
CA VAL A 11 -28.10 -28.35 15.96
C VAL A 11 -28.68 -27.06 15.39
N SER A 12 -29.49 -26.38 16.20
CA SER A 12 -30.18 -25.13 15.87
C SER A 12 -29.56 -23.95 16.62
N HIS A 13 -29.48 -22.80 15.92
CA HIS A 13 -28.94 -21.55 16.45
C HIS A 13 -29.65 -20.35 15.84
N GLY A 14 -30.90 -20.12 16.27
CA GLY A 14 -31.61 -18.85 16.15
C GLY A 14 -31.92 -18.38 14.74
N GLU A 15 -32.33 -19.27 13.83
CA GLU A 15 -32.90 -18.89 12.52
C GLU A 15 -34.11 -19.75 12.17
N PRO A 16 -35.32 -19.30 12.54
CA PRO A 16 -36.57 -20.06 12.39
C PRO A 16 -36.87 -20.49 10.95
N GLU A 17 -36.67 -19.60 9.96
CA GLU A 17 -37.01 -19.85 8.55
C GLU A 17 -36.24 -21.02 7.95
N TYR A 18 -34.95 -21.13 8.29
CA TYR A 18 -34.10 -22.21 7.82
C TYR A 18 -34.44 -23.52 8.53
N LEU A 19 -34.70 -23.44 9.84
CA LEU A 19 -35.09 -24.59 10.65
C LEU A 19 -36.40 -25.21 10.15
N VAL A 20 -37.42 -24.42 9.81
CA VAL A 20 -38.69 -24.91 9.24
C VAL A 20 -38.43 -25.76 7.99
N ARG A 21 -37.59 -25.27 7.06
CA ARG A 21 -37.24 -26.02 5.84
C ARG A 21 -36.43 -27.26 6.17
N CYS A 22 -35.50 -27.19 7.13
CA CYS A 22 -34.71 -28.34 7.59
C CYS A 22 -35.61 -29.46 8.14
N LEU A 23 -36.52 -29.14 9.07
CA LEU A 23 -37.39 -30.12 9.70
C LEU A 23 -38.43 -30.68 8.73
N SER A 24 -39.00 -29.85 7.86
CA SER A 24 -39.89 -30.32 6.78
C SER A 24 -39.18 -31.30 5.83
N ALA A 25 -37.88 -31.08 5.58
CA ALA A 25 -37.06 -31.98 4.77
C ALA A 25 -36.71 -33.29 5.47
N LEU A 26 -36.71 -33.31 6.82
CA LEU A 26 -36.59 -34.53 7.61
C LEU A 26 -37.86 -35.38 7.56
N ASP A 27 -39.04 -34.74 7.65
CA ASP A 27 -40.32 -35.44 7.51
C ASP A 27 -40.48 -36.11 6.14
N ALA A 28 -39.94 -35.49 5.09
CA ALA A 28 -40.01 -35.98 3.72
C ALA A 28 -39.03 -37.13 3.40
N GLN A 29 -38.26 -37.64 4.37
CA GLN A 29 -37.29 -38.69 4.10
C GLN A 29 -37.98 -40.03 3.78
N THR A 30 -37.54 -40.63 2.68
CA THR A 30 -38.02 -41.94 2.21
C THR A 30 -37.60 -43.11 3.10
N LYS A 31 -36.49 -42.96 3.85
CA LYS A 31 -36.08 -43.89 4.90
C LYS A 31 -36.54 -43.32 6.25
N PRO A 32 -37.24 -44.11 7.09
CA PRO A 32 -37.70 -43.63 8.39
C PRO A 32 -36.51 -43.33 9.31
N ILE A 33 -36.61 -42.21 10.03
CA ILE A 33 -35.69 -41.81 11.09
C ILE A 33 -36.24 -42.35 12.40
N SER A 34 -35.41 -43.01 13.21
CA SER A 34 -35.84 -43.64 14.47
C SER A 34 -36.19 -42.61 15.53
N GLN A 35 -35.38 -41.55 15.65
CA GLN A 35 -35.60 -40.46 16.59
C GLN A 35 -34.97 -39.18 16.06
N VAL A 36 -35.58 -38.02 16.34
CA VAL A 36 -35.02 -36.71 16.02
C VAL A 36 -34.91 -35.90 17.31
N VAL A 37 -33.70 -35.38 17.57
CA VAL A 37 -33.41 -34.45 18.67
C VAL A 37 -32.93 -33.13 18.07
N VAL A 38 -33.64 -32.05 18.37
CA VAL A 38 -33.22 -30.68 18.05
C VAL A 38 -32.51 -30.08 19.26
N VAL A 39 -31.29 -29.63 19.06
CA VAL A 39 -30.46 -28.99 20.09
C VAL A 39 -30.45 -27.49 19.82
N GLU A 40 -31.22 -26.72 20.58
CA GLU A 40 -31.31 -25.27 20.44
C GLU A 40 -30.26 -24.57 21.30
N THR A 41 -29.40 -23.77 20.67
CA THR A 41 -28.23 -23.16 21.31
C THR A 41 -28.28 -21.63 21.42
N SER A 42 -29.28 -20.97 20.81
CA SER A 42 -29.45 -19.51 20.89
C SER A 42 -30.53 -19.05 21.88
N ALA A 43 -31.24 -19.99 22.52
CA ALA A 43 -32.39 -19.74 23.39
C ALA A 43 -33.55 -18.98 22.70
N ASP A 44 -33.76 -19.23 21.41
CA ASP A 44 -34.88 -18.67 20.65
C ASP A 44 -36.13 -19.54 20.80
N ALA A 45 -37.16 -19.01 21.48
CA ALA A 45 -38.41 -19.71 21.74
C ALA A 45 -39.12 -20.16 20.45
N SER A 46 -39.00 -19.41 19.36
CA SER A 46 -39.66 -19.75 18.10
C SER A 46 -39.10 -21.03 17.47
N CYS A 47 -37.78 -21.25 17.57
CA CYS A 47 -37.14 -22.47 17.08
C CYS A 47 -37.57 -23.71 17.89
N VAL A 48 -37.78 -23.54 19.19
CA VAL A 48 -38.32 -24.58 20.09
C VAL A 48 -39.77 -24.94 19.71
N ASP A 49 -40.60 -23.93 19.49
CA ASP A 49 -42.00 -24.13 19.09
C ASP A 49 -42.12 -24.81 17.71
N ILE A 50 -41.28 -24.43 16.75
CA ILE A 50 -41.20 -25.07 15.43
C ILE A 50 -40.85 -26.56 15.58
N ALA A 51 -39.80 -26.87 16.34
CA ALA A 51 -39.37 -28.26 16.50
C ALA A 51 -40.42 -29.13 17.23
N ARG A 52 -41.12 -28.58 18.24
CA ARG A 52 -42.25 -29.25 18.89
C ARG A 52 -43.45 -29.42 17.95
N GLY A 53 -43.68 -28.46 17.04
CA GLY A 53 -44.75 -28.54 16.04
C GLY A 53 -44.58 -29.70 15.05
N HIS A 54 -43.34 -30.09 14.75
CA HIS A 54 -43.02 -31.30 13.98
C HIS A 54 -43.03 -32.59 14.83
N GLY A 55 -43.34 -32.51 16.13
CA GLY A 55 -43.35 -33.66 17.04
C GLY A 55 -41.96 -34.15 17.46
N TYR A 56 -40.91 -33.36 17.24
CA TYR A 56 -39.55 -33.73 17.59
C TYR A 56 -39.17 -33.35 19.02
N SER A 57 -38.24 -34.10 19.60
CA SER A 57 -37.69 -33.80 20.92
C SER A 57 -36.73 -32.60 20.84
N VAL A 58 -36.78 -31.71 21.83
CA VAL A 58 -35.98 -30.48 21.85
C VAL A 58 -35.26 -30.37 23.19
N ILE A 59 -33.98 -30.02 23.15
CA ILE A 59 -33.20 -29.65 24.32
C ILE A 59 -32.61 -28.25 24.15
N GLU A 60 -32.48 -27.54 25.27
CA GLU A 60 -32.02 -26.14 25.30
C GLU A 60 -30.80 -26.00 26.23
N PRO A 61 -29.64 -26.57 25.86
CA PRO A 61 -28.46 -26.55 26.74
C PRO A 61 -27.76 -25.18 26.81
N GLY A 62 -28.25 -24.18 26.07
CA GLY A 62 -27.66 -22.83 25.99
C GLY A 62 -26.53 -22.72 24.96
N ASP A 63 -25.74 -21.64 25.07
CA ASP A 63 -24.64 -21.34 24.13
C ASP A 63 -23.45 -22.30 24.32
N LEU A 64 -23.55 -23.46 23.66
CA LEU A 64 -22.51 -24.48 23.62
C LEU A 64 -21.76 -24.46 22.29
N LYS A 65 -20.51 -24.93 22.33
CA LYS A 65 -19.76 -25.25 21.11
C LYS A 65 -20.37 -26.47 20.41
N LEU A 66 -20.12 -26.57 19.11
CA LEU A 66 -20.71 -27.61 18.25
C LEU A 66 -20.52 -29.04 18.78
N GLY A 67 -19.33 -29.40 19.26
CA GLY A 67 -19.09 -30.75 19.79
C GLY A 67 -19.92 -31.06 21.01
N SER A 68 -19.91 -30.16 22.00
CA SER A 68 -20.72 -30.26 23.21
C SER A 68 -22.23 -30.23 22.94
N ALA A 69 -22.67 -29.44 21.94
CA ALA A 69 -24.08 -29.39 21.54
C ALA A 69 -24.54 -30.73 20.94
N ILE A 70 -23.74 -31.33 20.04
CA ILE A 70 -24.05 -32.65 19.48
C ILE A 70 -24.09 -33.71 20.60
N GLU A 71 -23.12 -33.67 21.53
CA GLU A 71 -23.07 -34.61 22.65
C GLU A 71 -24.29 -34.48 23.58
N ALA A 72 -24.74 -33.26 23.88
CA ALA A 72 -25.97 -33.03 24.63
C ALA A 72 -27.19 -33.63 23.91
N GLY A 73 -27.26 -33.49 22.58
CA GLY A 73 -28.32 -34.10 21.76
C GLY A 73 -28.29 -35.63 21.80
N ILE A 74 -27.10 -36.24 21.75
CA ILE A 74 -26.92 -37.69 21.86
C ILE A 74 -27.37 -38.19 23.25
N GLN A 75 -27.06 -37.46 24.31
CA GLN A 75 -27.47 -37.81 25.68
C GLN A 75 -28.99 -37.71 25.90
N ALA A 76 -29.69 -36.95 25.06
CA ALA A 76 -31.15 -36.81 25.10
C ALA A 76 -31.89 -37.86 24.26
N LEU A 77 -31.17 -38.75 23.56
CA LEU A 77 -31.77 -39.87 22.84
C LEU A 77 -32.42 -40.84 23.84
N GLN A 78 -33.61 -41.34 23.50
CA GLN A 78 -34.35 -42.30 24.32
C GLN A 78 -33.87 -43.72 24.01
N ASP A 79 -33.63 -43.99 22.74
CA ASP A 79 -33.08 -45.25 22.25
C ASP A 79 -31.57 -45.12 21.94
N GLN A 80 -30.87 -46.26 21.86
CA GLN A 80 -29.47 -46.31 21.43
C GLN A 80 -29.38 -46.72 19.95
N PRO A 81 -29.47 -45.77 19.00
CA PRO A 81 -29.39 -46.09 17.58
C PRO A 81 -27.97 -46.56 17.20
N GLY A 82 -27.86 -47.38 16.16
CA GLY A 82 -26.56 -47.79 15.63
C GLY A 82 -25.81 -46.65 14.92
N TRP A 83 -26.55 -45.64 14.44
CA TRP A 83 -26.03 -44.54 13.62
C TRP A 83 -26.66 -43.20 14.01
N LEU A 84 -25.86 -42.14 13.88
CA LEU A 84 -26.22 -40.76 14.17
C LEU A 84 -26.11 -39.95 12.88
N TRP A 85 -27.15 -39.20 12.54
CA TRP A 85 -27.16 -38.27 11.43
C TRP A 85 -27.12 -36.84 11.95
N ILE A 86 -25.96 -36.20 11.79
CA ILE A 86 -25.70 -34.84 12.29
C ILE A 86 -26.12 -33.86 11.21
N LEU A 87 -27.00 -32.93 11.59
CA LEU A 87 -27.48 -31.84 10.74
C LEU A 87 -27.37 -30.52 11.47
N HIS A 88 -27.24 -29.45 10.70
CA HIS A 88 -27.41 -28.10 11.20
C HIS A 88 -28.80 -27.60 10.77
N ASP A 89 -29.36 -26.64 11.48
CA ASP A 89 -30.62 -25.98 11.12
C ASP A 89 -30.64 -25.35 9.73
N ASP A 90 -29.48 -25.03 9.17
CA ASP A 90 -29.32 -24.47 7.83
C ASP A 90 -29.02 -25.52 6.75
N CYS A 91 -29.43 -26.78 6.99
CA CYS A 91 -29.37 -27.91 6.07
C CYS A 91 -30.77 -28.40 5.69
N ALA A 92 -31.06 -28.59 4.41
CA ALA A 92 -32.29 -29.20 3.91
C ALA A 92 -31.93 -30.42 3.06
N PRO A 93 -31.99 -31.65 3.61
CA PRO A 93 -31.71 -32.87 2.86
C PRO A 93 -32.80 -33.18 1.81
N GLU A 94 -32.42 -33.68 0.63
CA GLU A 94 -33.40 -34.18 -0.35
C GLU A 94 -34.09 -35.47 0.16
N PRO A 95 -35.29 -35.83 -0.32
CA PRO A 95 -36.08 -36.96 0.21
C PRO A 95 -35.38 -38.33 0.25
N GLN A 96 -34.39 -38.55 -0.62
CA GLN A 96 -33.62 -39.81 -0.69
C GLN A 96 -32.25 -39.73 0.01
N ALA A 97 -31.90 -38.59 0.61
CA ALA A 97 -30.56 -38.35 1.15
C ALA A 97 -30.18 -39.38 2.22
N LEU A 98 -31.05 -39.61 3.22
CA LEU A 98 -30.78 -40.58 4.28
C LEU A 98 -30.72 -42.02 3.74
N GLN A 99 -31.56 -42.36 2.77
CA GLN A 99 -31.54 -43.67 2.12
C GLN A 99 -30.19 -43.92 1.43
N MET A 100 -29.67 -42.93 0.70
CA MET A 100 -28.37 -43.02 0.02
C MET A 100 -27.21 -43.11 1.02
N LEU A 101 -27.20 -42.28 2.07
CA LEU A 101 -26.17 -42.34 3.13
C LEU A 101 -26.16 -43.70 3.84
N ALA A 102 -27.33 -44.21 4.20
CA ALA A 102 -27.46 -45.51 4.87
C ALA A 102 -27.03 -46.66 3.95
N SER A 103 -27.38 -46.59 2.66
CA SER A 103 -26.97 -47.61 1.69
C SER A 103 -25.44 -47.64 1.55
N ALA A 104 -24.79 -46.48 1.49
CA ALA A 104 -23.33 -46.38 1.44
C ALA A 104 -22.65 -46.91 2.71
N ALA A 105 -23.26 -46.72 3.87
CA ALA A 105 -22.79 -47.26 5.14
C ALA A 105 -22.87 -48.80 5.21
N GLU A 106 -23.88 -49.41 4.60
CA GLU A 106 -24.07 -50.87 4.57
C GLU A 106 -23.14 -51.59 3.58
N LEU A 107 -22.52 -50.87 2.62
CA LEU A 107 -21.63 -51.47 1.61
C LEU A 107 -20.41 -52.17 2.21
N SER A 108 -19.93 -51.74 3.38
CA SER A 108 -18.81 -52.38 4.05
C SER A 108 -18.82 -52.10 5.56
N PRO A 109 -18.54 -53.09 6.41
CA PRO A 109 -18.45 -52.91 7.87
C PRO A 109 -17.34 -51.94 8.30
N THR A 110 -16.37 -51.66 7.42
CA THR A 110 -15.31 -50.69 7.70
C THR A 110 -15.77 -49.24 7.54
N VAL A 111 -16.87 -48.98 6.82
CA VAL A 111 -17.40 -47.63 6.62
C VAL A 111 -18.10 -47.21 7.91
N ALA A 112 -17.64 -46.11 8.49
CA ALA A 112 -18.19 -45.63 9.76
C ALA A 112 -18.56 -44.14 9.74
N ILE A 113 -18.18 -43.42 8.69
CA ILE A 113 -18.57 -42.03 8.44
C ILE A 113 -18.91 -41.89 6.95
N VAL A 114 -20.09 -41.35 6.65
CA VAL A 114 -20.54 -41.02 5.30
C VAL A 114 -20.98 -39.56 5.25
N GLY A 115 -20.51 -38.81 4.27
CA GLY A 115 -20.90 -37.41 4.05
C GLY A 115 -21.63 -37.19 2.73
N PRO A 116 -22.60 -36.25 2.68
CA PRO A 116 -23.37 -35.95 1.48
C PRO A 116 -22.64 -34.99 0.53
N LYS A 117 -23.21 -34.82 -0.67
CA LYS A 117 -22.96 -33.68 -1.55
C LYS A 117 -23.71 -32.45 -1.01
N LEU A 118 -22.95 -31.42 -0.62
CA LEU A 118 -23.53 -30.15 -0.17
C LEU A 118 -23.73 -29.19 -1.34
N LEU A 119 -24.96 -28.76 -1.53
CA LEU A 119 -25.42 -27.87 -2.58
C LEU A 119 -25.72 -26.48 -2.01
N GLN A 120 -25.61 -25.43 -2.81
CA GLN A 120 -25.83 -24.06 -2.34
C GLN A 120 -27.33 -23.76 -2.17
N TRP A 121 -27.71 -23.19 -1.02
CA TRP A 121 -29.11 -22.89 -0.68
C TRP A 121 -29.95 -22.15 -1.72
N ASP A 122 -29.36 -21.12 -2.33
CA ASP A 122 -30.06 -20.28 -3.32
C ASP A 122 -29.90 -20.81 -4.75
N ASN A 123 -29.08 -21.85 -4.93
CA ASN A 123 -28.71 -22.38 -6.25
C ASN A 123 -28.31 -23.86 -6.13
N GLU A 124 -29.32 -24.72 -6.09
CA GLU A 124 -29.17 -26.15 -5.78
C GLU A 124 -28.35 -26.90 -6.84
N ILE A 125 -28.20 -26.35 -8.05
CA ILE A 125 -27.31 -26.92 -9.08
C ILE A 125 -25.83 -26.60 -8.82
N GLN A 126 -25.46 -25.79 -7.84
CA GLN A 126 -24.07 -25.45 -7.53
C GLN A 126 -23.58 -26.21 -6.30
N ILE A 127 -22.52 -27.00 -6.48
CA ILE A 127 -21.84 -27.73 -5.41
C ILE A 127 -21.14 -26.71 -4.50
N GLN A 128 -21.63 -26.61 -3.28
CA GLN A 128 -20.96 -25.87 -2.22
C GLN A 128 -19.74 -26.64 -1.74
N GLN A 129 -19.88 -27.94 -1.47
CA GLN A 129 -18.82 -28.79 -0.95
C GLN A 129 -19.08 -30.27 -1.21
N LEU A 130 -18.05 -31.00 -1.66
CA LEU A 130 -18.05 -32.46 -1.75
C LEU A 130 -16.68 -32.95 -1.27
N GLY A 131 -16.64 -33.51 -0.07
CA GLY A 131 -15.41 -33.99 0.59
C GLY A 131 -14.43 -32.89 1.04
N ILE A 132 -13.73 -33.17 2.14
CA ILE A 132 -12.72 -32.31 2.75
C ILE A 132 -11.41 -33.09 2.85
N THR A 133 -10.31 -32.42 2.54
CA THR A 133 -8.95 -32.93 2.79
C THR A 133 -8.03 -31.82 3.30
N VAL A 134 -6.75 -32.13 3.46
CA VAL A 134 -5.68 -31.19 3.79
C VAL A 134 -4.60 -31.22 2.72
N THR A 135 -3.87 -30.12 2.58
CA THR A 135 -2.60 -30.10 1.85
C THR A 135 -1.50 -30.81 2.65
N ALA A 136 -0.36 -31.10 2.02
CA ALA A 136 0.80 -31.70 2.69
C ALA A 136 1.32 -30.91 3.92
N THR A 137 1.03 -29.61 3.99
CA THR A 137 1.38 -28.76 5.15
C THR A 137 0.30 -28.73 6.22
N GLY A 138 -0.83 -29.43 6.06
CA GLY A 138 -1.95 -29.45 7.00
C GLY A 138 -3.03 -28.40 6.74
N LYS A 139 -2.95 -27.61 5.65
CA LYS A 139 -3.97 -26.60 5.36
C LYS A 139 -5.28 -27.25 4.89
N PRO A 140 -6.47 -26.92 5.46
CA PRO A 140 -7.76 -27.38 4.96
C PRO A 140 -7.97 -27.08 3.46
N PHE A 141 -8.51 -28.05 2.75
CA PHE A 141 -8.73 -28.02 1.30
C PHE A 141 -10.02 -28.77 0.95
N LEU A 142 -10.95 -28.10 0.29
CA LEU A 142 -12.16 -28.74 -0.24
C LEU A 142 -11.83 -29.41 -1.57
N LEU A 143 -12.22 -30.68 -1.75
CA LEU A 143 -11.95 -31.43 -2.98
C LEU A 143 -12.72 -30.82 -4.16
N VAL A 144 -14.01 -30.52 -3.96
CA VAL A 144 -14.86 -29.81 -4.91
C VAL A 144 -15.56 -28.64 -4.21
N GLU A 145 -15.56 -27.46 -4.83
CA GLU A 145 -16.24 -26.25 -4.30
C GLU A 145 -16.52 -25.26 -5.45
N LYS A 146 -17.75 -24.77 -5.56
CA LYS A 146 -18.25 -23.79 -6.55
C LYS A 146 -18.30 -24.29 -8.00
N GLU A 147 -18.45 -25.59 -8.20
CA GLU A 147 -18.69 -26.19 -9.51
C GLU A 147 -20.20 -26.43 -9.69
N TYR A 148 -20.71 -26.32 -10.92
CA TYR A 148 -22.09 -26.74 -11.20
C TYR A 148 -22.15 -28.27 -11.22
N ASP A 149 -23.19 -28.86 -10.63
CA ASP A 149 -23.43 -30.29 -10.60
C ASP A 149 -24.03 -30.75 -11.94
N GLN A 150 -23.19 -31.36 -12.75
CA GLN A 150 -23.51 -31.96 -14.06
C GLN A 150 -23.35 -33.50 -13.99
N GLY A 151 -23.35 -34.06 -12.78
CA GLY A 151 -23.08 -35.48 -12.54
C GLY A 151 -21.61 -35.89 -12.62
N GLN A 152 -20.69 -34.92 -12.78
CA GLN A 152 -19.26 -35.18 -12.93
C GLN A 152 -18.59 -35.75 -11.67
N HIS A 153 -19.27 -35.70 -10.53
CA HIS A 153 -18.79 -36.18 -9.23
C HIS A 153 -19.75 -37.19 -8.58
N ASP A 154 -20.47 -38.00 -9.38
CA ASP A 154 -21.52 -38.92 -8.86
C ASP A 154 -20.99 -40.30 -8.40
N ARG A 155 -19.68 -40.47 -8.31
CA ARG A 155 -19.05 -41.70 -7.81
C ARG A 155 -18.74 -41.58 -6.33
N SER A 156 -19.15 -42.58 -5.56
CA SER A 156 -18.82 -42.66 -4.13
C SER A 156 -17.34 -42.93 -3.96
N GLU A 157 -16.65 -42.07 -3.20
CA GLU A 157 -15.20 -42.09 -3.05
C GLU A 157 -14.78 -41.93 -1.59
N ASP A 158 -13.64 -42.52 -1.27
CA ASP A 158 -12.99 -42.35 0.03
C ASP A 158 -12.36 -40.95 0.12
N THR A 159 -12.69 -40.22 1.19
CA THR A 159 -12.12 -38.89 1.48
C THR A 159 -11.43 -38.85 2.84
N LEU A 160 -10.54 -37.89 3.08
CA LEU A 160 -9.97 -37.69 4.42
C LEU A 160 -11.05 -37.35 5.46
N ALA A 161 -11.97 -36.45 5.10
CA ALA A 161 -13.00 -35.93 5.99
C ALA A 161 -14.25 -35.47 5.24
N VAL A 162 -15.36 -35.35 5.98
CA VAL A 162 -16.64 -34.81 5.50
C VAL A 162 -17.14 -33.71 6.44
N SER A 163 -18.04 -32.85 5.96
CA SER A 163 -18.65 -31.81 6.79
C SER A 163 -19.51 -32.42 7.88
N THR A 164 -19.63 -31.76 9.04
CA THR A 164 -20.66 -32.08 10.04
C THR A 164 -22.06 -31.75 9.56
N ALA A 165 -22.20 -30.83 8.59
CA ALA A 165 -23.46 -30.55 7.91
C ALA A 165 -23.88 -31.78 7.08
N GLY A 166 -24.74 -32.63 7.65
CA GLY A 166 -25.29 -33.83 7.01
C GLY A 166 -24.47 -35.11 7.23
N MET A 167 -23.53 -35.15 8.17
CA MET A 167 -22.68 -36.32 8.43
C MET A 167 -23.49 -37.49 9.01
N LEU A 168 -23.42 -38.67 8.39
CA LEU A 168 -23.87 -39.93 8.98
C LEU A 168 -22.68 -40.66 9.61
N VAL A 169 -22.73 -40.96 10.91
CA VAL A 169 -21.63 -41.59 11.66
C VAL A 169 -22.13 -42.73 12.54
N SER A 170 -21.35 -43.80 12.66
CA SER A 170 -21.65 -44.90 13.57
C SER A 170 -21.62 -44.42 15.03
N ALA A 171 -22.67 -44.68 15.79
CA ALA A 171 -22.78 -44.26 17.19
C ALA A 171 -21.65 -44.84 18.05
N GLY A 172 -21.32 -46.13 17.85
CA GLY A 172 -20.21 -46.79 18.55
C GLY A 172 -18.85 -46.16 18.21
N LEU A 173 -18.64 -45.71 16.96
CA LEU A 173 -17.42 -44.98 16.60
C LEU A 173 -17.37 -43.60 17.27
N TRP A 174 -18.49 -42.87 17.28
CA TRP A 174 -18.58 -41.56 17.93
C TRP A 174 -18.17 -41.64 19.40
N GLN A 175 -18.76 -42.59 20.13
CA GLN A 175 -18.46 -42.84 21.54
C GLN A 175 -17.00 -43.29 21.74
N LYS A 176 -16.50 -44.23 20.92
CA LYS A 176 -15.12 -44.72 20.98
C LYS A 176 -14.08 -43.61 20.79
N LEU A 177 -14.37 -42.63 19.95
CA LEU A 177 -13.48 -41.51 19.67
C LEU A 177 -13.73 -40.29 20.55
N GLY A 178 -14.80 -40.27 21.35
CA GLY A 178 -15.18 -39.13 22.18
C GLY A 178 -15.62 -37.90 21.37
N GLY A 179 -16.34 -38.11 20.27
CA GLY A 179 -16.96 -37.04 19.48
C GLY A 179 -16.01 -35.98 18.93
N LEU A 180 -16.51 -34.76 18.69
CA LEU A 180 -15.70 -33.62 18.23
C LEU A 180 -14.89 -33.00 19.38
N ASN A 181 -13.68 -32.52 19.05
CA ASN A 181 -12.82 -31.84 20.02
C ASN A 181 -13.09 -30.32 20.04
N ASP A 182 -13.78 -29.84 21.07
CA ASP A 182 -14.11 -28.41 21.23
C ASP A 182 -12.91 -27.51 21.59
N GLN A 183 -11.74 -28.08 21.88
CA GLN A 183 -10.49 -27.35 22.03
C GLN A 183 -9.78 -27.12 20.68
N SER A 184 -10.20 -27.83 19.63
CA SER A 184 -9.65 -27.67 18.29
C SER A 184 -10.21 -26.44 17.59
N PRO A 185 -9.42 -25.75 16.77
CA PRO A 185 -9.91 -24.61 16.01
C PRO A 185 -11.07 -24.98 15.10
N VAL A 186 -11.94 -24.01 14.88
CA VAL A 186 -12.96 -24.06 13.83
C VAL A 186 -12.31 -24.40 12.47
N PHE A 187 -12.98 -25.23 11.66
CA PHE A 187 -12.50 -25.84 10.41
C PHE A 187 -11.44 -26.94 10.56
N ALA A 188 -11.05 -27.30 11.77
CA ALA A 188 -10.20 -28.46 12.03
C ALA A 188 -10.94 -29.60 12.74
N GLN A 189 -12.08 -29.33 13.38
CA GLN A 189 -12.81 -30.29 14.21
C GLN A 189 -13.29 -31.52 13.44
N ASP A 190 -13.97 -31.28 12.32
CA ASP A 190 -14.45 -32.28 11.36
C ASP A 190 -13.30 -33.10 10.75
N ILE A 191 -12.24 -32.42 10.32
CA ILE A 191 -11.04 -33.06 9.76
C ILE A 191 -10.34 -33.92 10.80
N GLU A 192 -10.18 -33.44 12.02
CA GLU A 192 -9.51 -34.17 13.11
C GLU A 192 -10.31 -35.39 13.55
N PHE A 193 -11.64 -35.28 13.65
CA PHE A 193 -12.50 -36.42 13.98
C PHE A 193 -12.43 -37.51 12.89
N CYS A 194 -12.58 -37.14 11.61
CA CYS A 194 -12.46 -38.09 10.51
C CYS A 194 -11.05 -38.68 10.38
N ALA A 195 -9.99 -37.89 10.66
CA ALA A 195 -8.63 -38.40 10.71
C ALA A 195 -8.44 -39.41 11.85
N ARG A 196 -9.03 -39.19 13.03
CA ARG A 196 -9.04 -40.18 14.12
C ARG A 196 -9.75 -41.46 13.73
N ALA A 197 -10.90 -41.37 13.04
CA ALA A 197 -11.63 -42.53 12.52
C ALA A 197 -10.77 -43.35 11.55
N ARG A 198 -10.10 -42.68 10.59
CA ARG A 198 -9.20 -43.35 9.65
C ARG A 198 -7.99 -43.99 10.32
N VAL A 199 -7.39 -43.34 11.31
CA VAL A 199 -6.26 -43.91 12.06
C VAL A 199 -6.71 -45.11 12.92
N ALA A 200 -7.94 -45.10 13.41
CA ALA A 200 -8.56 -46.23 14.10
C ALA A 200 -9.00 -47.38 13.16
N GLY A 201 -8.74 -47.28 11.86
CA GLY A 201 -8.99 -48.34 10.86
C GLY A 201 -10.33 -48.24 10.12
N PHE A 202 -11.11 -47.19 10.33
CA PHE A 202 -12.41 -47.01 9.66
C PHE A 202 -12.31 -46.16 8.39
N ARG A 203 -13.24 -46.36 7.46
CA ARG A 203 -13.34 -45.59 6.21
C ARG A 203 -14.30 -44.41 6.37
N VAL A 204 -13.94 -43.33 5.68
CA VAL A 204 -14.72 -42.10 5.58
C VAL A 204 -15.08 -41.89 4.12
N VAL A 205 -16.35 -42.00 3.78
CA VAL A 205 -16.84 -42.03 2.40
C VAL A 205 -17.66 -40.79 2.13
N VAL A 206 -17.59 -40.28 0.91
CA VAL A 206 -18.56 -39.31 0.39
C VAL A 206 -19.54 -40.05 -0.50
N GLU A 207 -20.83 -39.85 -0.26
CA GLU A 207 -21.91 -40.38 -1.09
C GLU A 207 -22.55 -39.23 -1.88
N PRO A 208 -22.18 -39.02 -3.15
CA PRO A 208 -22.62 -37.86 -3.89
C PRO A 208 -24.11 -37.86 -4.24
N LYS A 209 -24.75 -39.03 -4.27
CA LYS A 209 -26.21 -39.13 -4.51
C LYS A 209 -27.02 -38.70 -3.29
N ALA A 210 -26.41 -38.69 -2.10
CA ALA A 210 -27.00 -38.05 -0.94
C ALA A 210 -26.83 -36.53 -1.07
N ARG A 211 -27.89 -35.85 -1.51
CA ARG A 211 -27.88 -34.41 -1.79
C ARG A 211 -28.48 -33.65 -0.60
N VAL A 212 -27.75 -32.66 -0.10
CA VAL A 212 -28.19 -31.79 0.99
C VAL A 212 -27.93 -30.35 0.61
N VAL A 213 -28.97 -29.54 0.64
CA VAL A 213 -28.89 -28.11 0.38
C VAL A 213 -28.47 -27.41 1.67
N HIS A 214 -27.45 -26.54 1.63
CA HIS A 214 -26.90 -25.91 2.83
C HIS A 214 -26.66 -24.41 2.62
N ALA A 215 -27.14 -23.60 3.56
CA ALA A 215 -27.04 -22.14 3.46
C ALA A 215 -25.68 -21.62 3.92
N GLY A 216 -25.06 -22.26 4.90
CA GLY A 216 -23.81 -21.81 5.50
C GLY A 216 -23.95 -20.40 6.05
N LEU A 217 -24.98 -20.13 6.85
CA LEU A 217 -25.40 -18.79 7.28
C LEU A 217 -24.28 -18.02 7.98
N SER A 218 -23.54 -18.71 8.82
CA SER A 218 -22.35 -18.21 9.49
C SER A 218 -21.23 -17.80 8.51
N MET A 219 -21.14 -18.47 7.37
CA MET A 219 -20.15 -18.17 6.33
C MET A 219 -20.60 -17.03 5.41
N LYS A 220 -21.90 -16.86 5.18
CA LYS A 220 -22.50 -15.79 4.36
C LYS A 220 -22.73 -14.45 5.09
N GLN A 221 -22.44 -14.35 6.39
CA GLN A 221 -22.65 -13.14 7.24
C GLN A 221 -24.09 -12.88 7.67
N TYR A 222 -24.99 -13.85 7.51
CA TYR A 222 -26.34 -13.73 8.07
C TYR A 222 -26.32 -13.93 9.60
N ARG A 223 -25.42 -14.79 10.10
CA ARG A 223 -25.16 -14.98 11.54
C ARG A 223 -23.91 -14.27 12.04
N SER A 224 -23.90 -13.97 13.34
CA SER A 224 -22.72 -13.55 14.08
C SER A 224 -21.55 -14.52 13.86
N ARG A 225 -20.36 -13.97 13.62
CA ARG A 225 -19.12 -14.74 13.44
C ARG A 225 -18.34 -14.93 14.75
N ARG A 226 -18.97 -14.68 15.90
CA ARG A 226 -18.31 -14.76 17.22
C ARG A 226 -17.70 -16.14 17.47
N TRP A 227 -18.39 -17.21 17.04
CA TRP A 227 -17.93 -18.60 17.13
C TRP A 227 -16.60 -18.89 16.39
N LEU A 228 -16.21 -18.09 15.39
CA LEU A 228 -14.91 -18.21 14.73
C LEU A 228 -13.73 -17.84 15.64
N GLY A 229 -13.98 -17.12 16.75
CA GLY A 229 -12.94 -16.57 17.62
C GLY A 229 -12.03 -15.59 16.87
N GLY A 230 -12.59 -14.86 15.90
CA GLY A 230 -11.90 -13.89 15.04
C GLY A 230 -12.36 -13.92 13.58
N ASN A 231 -11.50 -13.43 12.67
CA ASN A 231 -11.81 -13.39 11.24
C ASN A 231 -11.65 -14.77 10.58
N ARG A 232 -12.40 -15.06 9.50
CA ARG A 232 -12.30 -16.32 8.74
C ARG A 232 -10.86 -16.71 8.36
N VAL A 233 -10.04 -15.73 7.98
CA VAL A 233 -8.63 -15.98 7.63
C VAL A 233 -7.84 -16.45 8.84
N GLN A 234 -8.07 -15.84 10.00
CA GLN A 234 -7.44 -16.22 11.25
C GLN A 234 -7.87 -17.63 11.67
N ALA A 235 -9.18 -17.94 11.62
CA ALA A 235 -9.71 -19.27 11.91
C ALA A 235 -9.09 -20.35 11.00
N LEU A 236 -9.07 -20.14 9.68
CA LEU A 236 -8.42 -21.06 8.73
C LEU A 236 -6.90 -21.19 8.97
N SER A 237 -6.23 -20.12 9.41
CA SER A 237 -4.80 -20.16 9.72
C SER A 237 -4.53 -20.90 11.03
N LYS A 238 -5.38 -20.74 12.05
CA LYS A 238 -5.34 -21.54 13.29
C LYS A 238 -5.58 -23.02 13.00
N ALA A 239 -6.57 -23.34 12.16
CA ALA A 239 -6.84 -24.70 11.69
C ALA A 239 -5.63 -25.30 10.96
N HIS A 240 -4.99 -24.54 10.06
CA HIS A 240 -3.77 -24.97 9.37
C HIS A 240 -2.65 -25.31 10.36
N VAL A 241 -2.35 -24.42 11.32
CA VAL A 241 -1.29 -24.66 12.32
C VAL A 241 -1.62 -25.86 13.21
N HIS A 242 -2.87 -26.01 13.63
CA HIS A 242 -3.33 -27.14 14.44
C HIS A 242 -3.20 -28.48 13.69
N LEU A 243 -3.74 -28.56 12.48
CA LEU A 243 -3.68 -29.77 11.65
C LEU A 243 -2.25 -30.11 11.21
N ALA A 244 -1.41 -29.10 10.96
CA ALA A 244 0.01 -29.32 10.74
C ALA A 244 0.67 -29.97 11.97
N GLY A 245 0.39 -29.46 13.17
CA GLY A 245 0.89 -30.00 14.43
C GLY A 245 0.42 -31.44 14.72
N THR A 246 -0.81 -31.80 14.34
CA THR A 246 -1.34 -33.15 14.55
C THR A 246 -0.86 -34.15 13.49
N LEU A 247 -0.80 -33.76 12.21
CA LEU A 247 -0.60 -34.67 11.08
C LEU A 247 0.87 -34.82 10.63
N LEU A 248 1.73 -33.80 10.82
CA LEU A 248 3.12 -33.86 10.36
C LEU A 248 3.94 -34.97 11.08
N PRO A 249 5.01 -35.50 10.45
CA PRO A 249 6.00 -36.35 11.13
C PRO A 249 6.58 -35.71 12.40
N ALA A 250 6.97 -36.53 13.38
CA ALA A 250 7.48 -36.02 14.67
C ALA A 250 8.78 -35.23 14.50
N LEU A 251 9.67 -35.68 13.62
CA LEU A 251 10.93 -35.00 13.29
C LEU A 251 10.70 -33.60 12.70
N LEU A 252 9.60 -33.38 11.99
CA LEU A 252 9.29 -32.09 11.35
C LEU A 252 8.56 -31.13 12.29
N LEU A 253 8.15 -31.56 13.48
CA LEU A 253 7.39 -30.71 14.40
C LEU A 253 8.23 -29.56 14.98
N PRO A 254 9.45 -29.79 15.52
CA PRO A 254 10.31 -28.69 15.97
C PRO A 254 10.68 -27.76 14.81
N LEU A 255 10.98 -28.34 13.63
CA LEU A 255 11.28 -27.56 12.43
C LEU A 255 10.10 -26.69 12.00
N MET A 256 8.87 -27.21 12.07
CA MET A 256 7.67 -26.42 11.77
C MET A 256 7.58 -25.23 12.71
N TYR A 257 7.65 -25.43 14.03
CA TYR A 257 7.56 -24.35 15.00
C TYR A 257 8.69 -23.31 14.82
N LEU A 258 9.93 -23.75 14.66
CA LEU A 258 11.08 -22.88 14.38
C LEU A 258 10.94 -22.13 13.05
N ALA A 259 10.26 -22.72 12.06
CA ALA A 259 9.99 -22.11 10.78
C ALA A 259 8.78 -21.16 10.80
N LEU A 260 7.88 -21.19 11.79
CA LEU A 260 6.70 -20.32 11.79
C LEU A 260 7.04 -18.81 11.82
N PRO A 261 8.03 -18.31 12.60
CA PRO A 261 8.48 -16.91 12.53
C PRO A 261 8.99 -16.54 11.13
N ILE A 262 9.81 -17.41 10.53
CA ILE A 262 10.33 -17.22 9.17
C ILE A 262 9.17 -17.24 8.16
N ALA A 263 8.21 -18.15 8.32
CA ALA A 263 7.03 -18.25 7.48
C ALA A 263 6.15 -17.00 7.62
N ALA A 264 6.04 -16.40 8.82
CA ALA A 264 5.35 -15.14 9.03
C ALA A 264 6.04 -14.01 8.26
N LEU A 265 7.38 -13.89 8.34
CA LEU A 265 8.16 -12.91 7.58
C LEU A 265 8.02 -13.09 6.07
N VAL A 266 8.15 -14.32 5.57
CA VAL A 266 8.01 -14.66 4.14
C VAL A 266 6.57 -14.48 3.65
N SER A 267 5.57 -14.63 4.53
CA SER A 267 4.16 -14.43 4.16
C SER A 267 3.82 -12.97 3.84
N ILE A 268 4.58 -12.00 4.37
CA ILE A 268 4.36 -10.57 4.13
C ILE A 268 4.49 -10.26 2.63
N PRO A 269 5.66 -10.43 1.98
CA PRO A 269 5.81 -10.13 0.56
C PRO A 269 4.90 -11.00 -0.31
N GLN A 270 4.69 -12.28 0.04
CA GLN A 270 3.78 -13.16 -0.70
C GLN A 270 2.33 -12.66 -0.72
N ASN A 271 1.81 -12.22 0.43
CA ASN A 271 0.45 -11.71 0.53
C ASN A 271 0.31 -10.30 -0.09
N LEU A 272 1.35 -9.46 -0.01
CA LEU A 272 1.37 -8.17 -0.70
C LEU A 272 1.35 -8.34 -2.22
N MET A 273 2.19 -9.23 -2.77
CA MET A 273 2.15 -9.59 -4.18
C MET A 273 0.77 -10.15 -4.56
N ALA A 274 0.20 -11.03 -3.74
CA ALA A 274 -1.14 -11.58 -3.95
C ALA A 274 -2.30 -10.59 -3.69
N LYS A 275 -2.01 -9.32 -3.36
CA LYS A 275 -2.98 -8.24 -3.05
C LYS A 275 -3.96 -8.59 -1.93
N ARG A 276 -3.45 -9.26 -0.89
CA ARG A 276 -4.23 -9.73 0.28
C ARG A 276 -3.54 -9.36 1.60
N PRO A 277 -3.21 -8.09 1.85
CA PRO A 277 -2.51 -7.67 3.07
C PRO A 277 -3.29 -8.01 4.35
N THR A 278 -4.62 -8.02 4.31
CA THR A 278 -5.46 -8.40 5.45
C THR A 278 -5.24 -9.85 5.93
N ARG A 279 -4.63 -10.71 5.09
CA ARG A 279 -4.28 -12.07 5.51
C ARG A 279 -3.03 -12.14 6.37
N ILE A 280 -2.14 -11.17 6.26
CA ILE A 280 -0.88 -11.12 7.00
C ILE A 280 -1.19 -11.14 8.50
N TYR A 281 -2.09 -10.27 8.95
CA TYR A 281 -2.49 -10.18 10.35
C TYR A 281 -3.13 -11.48 10.87
N GLY A 282 -4.05 -12.07 10.10
CA GLY A 282 -4.69 -13.34 10.48
C GLY A 282 -3.72 -14.52 10.55
N GLN A 283 -2.70 -14.55 9.69
CA GLN A 283 -1.64 -15.57 9.72
C GLN A 283 -0.68 -15.36 10.90
N PHE A 284 -0.27 -14.11 11.14
CA PHE A 284 0.58 -13.74 12.26
C PHE A 284 -0.06 -14.08 13.61
N GLN A 285 -1.34 -13.72 13.81
CA GLN A 285 -2.08 -14.08 15.02
C GLN A 285 -2.23 -15.59 15.19
N ALA A 286 -2.41 -16.34 14.09
CA ALA A 286 -2.49 -17.80 14.15
C ALA A 286 -1.15 -18.44 14.50
N TRP A 287 -0.03 -17.88 14.03
CA TRP A 287 1.31 -18.27 14.46
C TRP A 287 1.49 -18.05 15.96
N LEU A 288 1.24 -16.82 16.44
CA LEU A 288 1.39 -16.47 17.85
C LEU A 288 0.54 -17.37 18.74
N TRP A 289 -0.73 -17.57 18.37
CA TRP A 289 -1.63 -18.52 19.02
C TRP A 289 -1.08 -19.95 19.01
N GLY A 290 -0.53 -20.41 17.88
CA GLY A 290 0.04 -21.75 17.75
C GLY A 290 1.22 -21.99 18.68
N TRP A 291 2.08 -20.98 18.85
CA TRP A 291 3.25 -21.01 19.74
C TRP A 291 2.84 -21.17 21.20
N PHE A 292 1.97 -20.29 21.69
CA PHE A 292 1.51 -20.32 23.09
C PHE A 292 0.60 -21.51 23.42
N THR A 293 0.14 -22.27 22.43
CA THR A 293 -0.76 -23.40 22.65
C THR A 293 -0.17 -24.75 22.27
N ILE A 294 1.16 -24.84 22.15
CA ILE A 294 1.88 -26.06 21.78
C ILE A 294 1.46 -27.28 22.60
N GLY A 295 1.28 -27.14 23.92
CA GLY A 295 0.86 -28.23 24.80
C GLY A 295 -0.51 -28.84 24.44
N ALA A 296 -1.48 -28.02 24.03
CA ALA A 296 -2.77 -28.51 23.56
C ALA A 296 -2.65 -29.27 22.23
N ARG A 297 -1.74 -28.85 21.33
CA ARG A 297 -1.54 -29.52 20.03
C ARG A 297 -0.76 -30.82 20.19
N LEU A 298 0.18 -30.87 21.12
CA LEU A 298 0.87 -32.11 21.51
C LEU A 298 -0.10 -33.12 22.13
N ARG A 299 -1.07 -32.69 22.94
CA ARG A 299 -2.14 -33.56 23.45
C ARG A 299 -3.03 -34.12 22.34
N ALA A 300 -3.52 -33.27 21.44
CA ALA A 300 -4.31 -33.70 20.28
C ALA A 300 -3.54 -34.69 19.38
N ARG A 301 -2.25 -34.43 19.18
CA ARG A 301 -1.34 -35.32 18.46
C ARG A 301 -1.15 -36.67 19.16
N LYS A 302 -0.95 -36.66 20.48
CA LYS A 302 -0.82 -37.88 21.30
C LYS A 302 -2.10 -38.71 21.21
N ALA A 303 -3.27 -38.06 21.28
CA ALA A 303 -4.56 -38.72 21.12
C ALA A 303 -4.71 -39.38 19.74
N LEU A 304 -4.38 -38.67 18.65
CA LEU A 304 -4.42 -39.23 17.29
C LEU A 304 -3.46 -40.41 17.11
N ARG A 305 -2.20 -40.26 17.57
CA ARG A 305 -1.17 -41.29 17.41
C ARG A 305 -1.37 -42.49 18.33
N GLY A 306 -2.07 -42.33 19.45
CA GLY A 306 -2.48 -43.43 20.32
C GLY A 306 -3.46 -44.39 19.65
N LEU A 307 -4.19 -43.95 18.61
CA LEU A 307 -5.14 -44.79 17.88
C LEU A 307 -4.47 -45.66 16.81
N GLY A 308 -3.29 -45.31 16.31
CA GLY A 308 -2.64 -46.05 15.23
C GLY A 308 -1.66 -45.24 14.36
N LYS A 309 -1.31 -45.79 13.19
CA LYS A 309 -0.36 -45.19 12.24
C LYS A 309 -1.03 -44.12 11.38
N THR A 310 -0.42 -42.93 11.29
CA THR A 310 -0.94 -41.82 10.46
C THR A 310 -0.46 -41.82 9.01
N LYS A 311 0.48 -42.69 8.63
CA LYS A 311 1.05 -42.75 7.28
C LYS A 311 -0.01 -42.94 6.17
N PRO A 312 -1.03 -43.81 6.32
CA PRO A 312 -2.07 -44.00 5.31
C PRO A 312 -2.94 -42.77 5.05
N LEU A 313 -3.00 -41.80 5.98
CA LEU A 313 -3.76 -40.57 5.76
C LEU A 313 -3.23 -39.74 4.57
N ARG A 314 -1.95 -39.91 4.23
CA ARG A 314 -1.28 -39.14 3.18
C ARG A 314 -1.85 -39.40 1.80
N ASP A 315 -2.43 -40.58 1.57
CA ASP A 315 -3.03 -40.96 0.29
C ASP A 315 -4.27 -40.12 -0.01
N PHE A 316 -4.90 -39.56 1.03
CA PHE A 316 -6.06 -38.68 0.91
C PHE A 316 -5.69 -37.21 0.83
N TYR A 317 -4.41 -36.81 0.95
CA TYR A 317 -4.01 -35.41 0.93
C TYR A 317 -4.14 -34.79 -0.47
N ALA A 318 -4.45 -33.50 -0.51
CA ALA A 318 -4.62 -32.77 -1.77
C ALA A 318 -3.36 -32.84 -2.64
N THR A 319 -3.49 -33.34 -3.87
CA THR A 319 -2.38 -33.50 -4.82
C THR A 319 -1.92 -32.15 -5.38
N ALA A 320 -0.71 -32.11 -5.96
CA ALA A 320 -0.23 -30.89 -6.62
C ALA A 320 -1.13 -30.45 -7.78
N ALA A 321 -1.69 -31.41 -8.54
CA ALA A 321 -2.62 -31.18 -9.64
C ALA A 321 -3.94 -30.54 -9.15
N GLN A 322 -4.56 -31.09 -8.10
CA GLN A 322 -5.77 -30.51 -7.48
C GLN A 322 -5.51 -29.08 -6.98
N ARG A 323 -4.36 -28.83 -6.35
CA ARG A 323 -3.98 -27.49 -5.89
C ARG A 323 -3.74 -26.51 -7.06
N LYS A 324 -3.19 -26.98 -8.18
CA LYS A 324 -2.98 -26.18 -9.40
C LYS A 324 -4.32 -25.82 -10.04
N ARG A 325 -5.20 -26.81 -10.26
CA ARG A 325 -6.57 -26.61 -10.78
C ARG A 325 -7.37 -25.61 -9.94
N ARG A 326 -7.26 -25.69 -8.59
CA ARG A 326 -7.90 -24.73 -7.67
C ARG A 326 -7.35 -23.30 -7.77
N ARG A 327 -6.12 -23.11 -8.25
CA ARG A 327 -5.55 -21.78 -8.54
C ARG A 327 -6.04 -21.26 -9.89
N GLU A 328 -6.13 -22.14 -10.89
CA GLU A 328 -6.57 -21.83 -12.25
C GLU A 328 -8.07 -21.55 -12.32
N SER A 329 -8.92 -22.29 -11.62
CA SER A 329 -10.37 -22.05 -11.59
C SER A 329 -10.76 -20.70 -10.97
N LYS A 330 -9.85 -20.07 -10.21
CA LYS A 330 -10.02 -18.69 -9.72
C LYS A 330 -9.71 -17.64 -10.80
N LEU A 331 -9.07 -18.04 -11.89
CA LEU A 331 -8.67 -17.20 -13.02
C LEU A 331 -9.59 -17.38 -14.23
N GLU A 332 -10.29 -18.51 -14.35
CA GLU A 332 -11.14 -18.90 -15.50
C GLU A 332 -12.53 -18.23 -15.56
N HIS A 333 -12.71 -17.03 -15.01
CA HIS A 333 -13.95 -16.28 -15.23
C HIS A 333 -13.76 -15.29 -16.37
N LEU A 334 -14.75 -15.26 -17.29
CA LEU A 334 -14.72 -14.47 -18.51
C LEU A 334 -14.44 -12.98 -18.22
N PRO A 335 -13.68 -12.30 -19.11
CA PRO A 335 -13.43 -10.88 -19.02
C PRO A 335 -14.73 -10.06 -19.04
N GLU A 336 -14.64 -8.85 -18.48
CA GLU A 336 -15.68 -7.82 -18.52
C GLU A 336 -16.30 -7.70 -19.92
N ALA A 337 -17.64 -7.66 -19.98
CA ALA A 337 -18.34 -7.20 -21.18
C ALA A 337 -17.74 -5.85 -21.59
N ALA A 338 -17.35 -5.75 -22.87
CA ALA A 338 -16.61 -4.67 -23.47
C ALA A 338 -16.99 -3.30 -22.90
N ILE A 339 -16.11 -2.72 -22.08
CA ILE A 339 -16.11 -1.28 -21.83
C ILE A 339 -15.87 -0.63 -23.20
N ARG A 340 -16.71 0.35 -23.54
CA ARG A 340 -16.64 1.12 -24.80
C ARG A 340 -15.18 1.40 -25.19
N PRO A 341 -14.84 1.32 -26.48
CA PRO A 341 -13.46 1.51 -26.95
C PRO A 341 -13.06 2.98 -26.82
N ASP A 342 -12.73 3.40 -25.60
CA ASP A 342 -12.01 4.63 -25.38
C ASP A 342 -10.63 4.45 -26.03
N LYS A 343 -10.35 5.26 -27.05
CA LYS A 343 -9.02 5.30 -27.66
C LYS A 343 -8.01 5.62 -26.56
N GLY A 344 -7.05 4.71 -26.33
CA GLY A 344 -5.96 4.94 -25.38
C GLY A 344 -5.09 6.14 -25.79
N PHE A 345 -4.26 6.64 -24.86
CA PHE A 345 -3.45 7.86 -25.03
C PHE A 345 -2.69 7.97 -26.37
N PHE A 346 -2.11 6.85 -26.84
CA PHE A 346 -1.42 6.81 -28.13
C PHE A 346 -2.38 6.71 -29.31
N ALA A 347 -3.44 5.89 -29.20
CA ALA A 347 -4.44 5.72 -30.25
C ALA A 347 -5.33 6.95 -30.46
N SER A 348 -5.39 7.84 -29.47
CA SER A 348 -6.16 9.07 -29.52
C SER A 348 -5.40 10.24 -30.17
N GLY A 349 -4.12 10.06 -30.54
CA GLY A 349 -3.25 11.13 -31.04
C GLY A 349 -2.79 12.12 -29.97
N SER A 350 -3.19 11.92 -28.71
CA SER A 350 -2.87 12.81 -27.58
C SER A 350 -1.36 12.83 -27.26
N ALA A 351 -0.64 11.76 -27.60
CA ALA A 351 0.82 11.71 -27.50
C ALA A 351 1.51 12.84 -28.30
N TRP A 352 1.02 13.20 -29.48
CA TRP A 352 1.57 14.32 -30.26
C TRP A 352 1.35 15.66 -29.59
N LEU A 353 0.23 15.84 -28.89
CA LEU A 353 -0.03 17.07 -28.13
C LEU A 353 0.83 17.18 -26.87
N SER A 354 1.34 16.06 -26.34
CA SER A 354 2.31 16.11 -25.24
C SER A 354 3.66 16.72 -25.63
N VAL A 355 3.93 16.86 -26.94
CA VAL A 355 5.10 17.57 -27.45
C VAL A 355 4.99 19.09 -27.26
N LEU A 356 3.77 19.65 -27.14
CA LEU A 356 3.58 21.10 -26.98
C LEU A 356 4.15 21.62 -25.64
N PRO A 357 3.81 21.02 -24.46
CA PRO A 357 4.49 21.36 -23.21
C PRO A 357 6.00 21.14 -23.26
N LEU A 358 6.46 20.12 -23.98
CA LEU A 358 7.89 19.84 -24.14
C LEU A 358 8.60 20.94 -24.95
N ALA A 359 7.98 21.41 -26.03
CA ALA A 359 8.49 22.51 -26.84
C ALA A 359 8.50 23.83 -26.07
N ALA A 360 7.49 24.08 -25.22
CA ALA A 360 7.48 25.22 -24.31
C ALA A 360 8.65 25.17 -23.30
N ALA A 361 9.03 23.97 -22.86
CA ALA A 361 10.12 23.74 -21.94
C ALA A 361 11.52 23.73 -22.60
N TRP A 362 11.64 23.95 -23.92
CA TRP A 362 12.91 23.91 -24.65
C TRP A 362 14.06 24.74 -24.03
N PRO A 363 13.83 25.94 -23.44
CA PRO A 363 14.88 26.69 -22.77
C PRO A 363 15.57 25.94 -21.61
N PHE A 364 14.94 24.91 -21.05
CA PHE A 364 15.46 24.07 -19.96
C PHE A 364 16.05 22.75 -20.47
N PHE A 365 16.37 22.64 -21.76
CA PHE A 365 16.96 21.44 -22.32
C PHE A 365 18.24 21.06 -21.55
N PRO A 366 18.40 19.80 -21.10
CA PRO A 366 19.44 19.42 -20.14
C PRO A 366 20.83 19.37 -20.80
N THR A 367 21.51 20.50 -20.85
CA THR A 367 22.92 20.63 -21.27
C THR A 367 23.90 20.42 -20.11
N GLY A 368 23.47 20.69 -18.88
CA GLY A 368 24.29 20.64 -17.67
C GLY A 368 23.47 20.73 -16.38
N PRO A 369 24.13 20.87 -15.22
CA PRO A 369 23.46 21.18 -13.97
C PRO A 369 22.77 22.55 -14.03
N LEU A 370 21.57 22.64 -13.47
CA LEU A 370 20.82 23.89 -13.36
C LEU A 370 21.23 24.66 -12.09
N TYR A 371 21.36 25.98 -12.21
CA TYR A 371 21.63 26.88 -11.09
C TYR A 371 20.50 27.88 -10.94
N SER A 372 20.21 28.25 -9.70
CA SER A 372 19.43 29.44 -9.34
C SER A 372 19.90 29.96 -7.98
N ASP A 373 19.37 31.10 -7.52
CA ASP A 373 19.69 31.67 -6.21
C ASP A 373 19.51 30.68 -5.04
N ARG A 374 18.67 29.65 -5.22
CA ARG A 374 18.37 28.63 -4.19
C ARG A 374 18.63 27.20 -4.65
N LEU A 375 18.85 26.97 -5.94
CA LEU A 375 19.19 25.66 -6.49
C LEU A 375 20.69 25.57 -6.75
N VAL A 376 21.32 24.68 -6.00
CA VAL A 376 22.72 24.29 -6.14
C VAL A 376 22.75 22.87 -6.73
N PRO A 377 23.78 22.44 -7.47
CA PRO A 377 23.86 21.06 -7.94
C PRO A 377 23.87 20.05 -6.79
N LEU A 378 23.43 18.84 -7.12
CA LEU A 378 23.52 17.66 -6.27
C LEU A 378 24.97 17.15 -6.20
N GLY A 379 25.27 16.35 -5.18
CA GLY A 379 26.54 15.64 -5.08
C GLY A 379 26.87 14.77 -6.31
N SER A 380 28.15 14.45 -6.47
CA SER A 380 28.70 13.76 -7.66
C SER A 380 28.22 12.32 -7.82
N THR A 381 27.77 11.67 -6.75
CA THR A 381 27.42 10.24 -6.76
C THR A 381 26.06 9.97 -6.13
N PHE A 382 25.43 8.85 -6.50
CA PHE A 382 24.22 8.36 -5.83
C PHE A 382 24.42 8.22 -4.32
N ARG A 383 25.59 7.71 -3.89
CA ARG A 383 25.86 7.46 -2.48
C ARG A 383 25.89 8.76 -1.67
N SER A 384 26.51 9.83 -2.20
CA SER A 384 26.54 11.12 -1.50
C SER A 384 25.13 11.71 -1.29
N VAL A 385 24.24 11.55 -2.27
CA VAL A 385 22.85 12.01 -2.18
C VAL A 385 22.02 11.11 -1.25
N PHE A 386 22.18 9.80 -1.38
CA PHE A 386 21.44 8.83 -0.56
C PHE A 386 21.86 8.89 0.91
N ASP A 387 23.11 9.23 1.20
CA ASP A 387 23.59 9.36 2.58
C ASP A 387 23.02 10.58 3.31
N ALA A 388 22.57 11.59 2.57
CA ALA A 388 21.82 12.73 3.10
C ALA A 388 20.31 12.45 3.32
N THR A 389 19.87 11.18 3.27
CA THR A 389 18.47 10.79 3.51
C THR A 389 18.24 10.12 4.88
N GLY A 390 17.02 10.27 5.40
CA GLY A 390 16.48 9.47 6.49
C GLY A 390 16.45 10.18 7.84
N LEU A 391 16.56 9.42 8.93
CA LEU A 391 16.72 9.95 10.29
C LEU A 391 18.18 10.41 10.56
N SER A 392 18.92 10.77 9.52
CA SER A 392 20.31 11.18 9.66
C SER A 392 20.37 12.57 10.29
N GLU A 393 21.08 12.67 11.40
CA GLU A 393 21.59 13.94 11.89
C GLU A 393 22.66 14.41 10.90
N LEU A 394 22.35 15.45 10.13
CA LEU A 394 23.39 16.14 9.36
C LEU A 394 24.21 16.93 10.38
N GLY A 395 25.48 16.54 10.55
CA GLY A 395 26.41 17.27 11.41
C GLY A 395 26.76 18.60 10.77
N PHE A 396 26.12 19.68 11.21
CA PHE A 396 26.48 21.05 10.85
C PHE A 396 27.48 21.62 11.88
N LEU A 397 27.93 22.86 11.67
CA LEU A 397 28.78 23.61 12.61
C LEU A 397 28.28 23.38 14.06
N ASN A 398 29.20 23.06 14.98
CA ASN A 398 28.95 22.74 16.40
C ASN A 398 28.22 21.43 16.71
N SER A 399 28.22 20.44 15.82
CA SER A 399 27.55 19.14 16.06
C SER A 399 26.05 19.26 16.33
N VAL A 400 25.40 20.30 15.78
CA VAL A 400 23.95 20.45 15.86
C VAL A 400 23.31 19.38 14.98
N ALA A 401 22.66 18.42 15.62
CA ALA A 401 21.94 17.33 15.01
C ALA A 401 20.57 17.81 14.48
N LEU A 402 20.48 18.08 13.18
CA LEU A 402 19.22 18.38 12.51
C LEU A 402 18.74 17.20 11.67
N PRO A 403 17.42 16.92 11.62
CA PRO A 403 16.88 15.91 10.72
C PRO A 403 17.15 16.33 9.27
N SER A 404 17.46 15.36 8.41
CA SER A 404 17.58 15.65 6.97
C SER A 404 16.26 16.15 6.40
N ASP A 405 16.36 17.12 5.50
CA ASP A 405 15.25 17.63 4.68
C ASP A 405 14.53 16.46 3.98
N PRO A 406 13.21 16.27 4.16
CA PRO A 406 12.48 15.13 3.61
C PRO A 406 12.67 15.00 2.10
N PHE A 407 12.76 16.14 1.38
CA PHE A 407 12.87 16.17 -0.08
C PHE A 407 14.08 15.41 -0.63
N ASN A 408 15.11 15.17 0.20
CA ASN A 408 16.27 14.36 -0.14
C ASN A 408 15.88 12.94 -0.59
N TRP A 409 14.74 12.39 -0.13
CA TRP A 409 14.24 11.11 -0.65
C TRP A 409 13.90 11.18 -2.16
N VAL A 410 13.33 12.29 -2.63
CA VAL A 410 13.06 12.50 -4.06
C VAL A 410 14.37 12.77 -4.81
N LEU A 411 15.30 13.53 -4.23
CA LEU A 411 16.62 13.76 -4.83
C LEU A 411 17.39 12.44 -5.00
N SER A 412 17.29 11.51 -4.05
CA SER A 412 17.90 10.18 -4.16
C SER A 412 17.31 9.35 -5.31
N LEU A 413 16.04 9.57 -5.68
CA LEU A 413 15.42 8.94 -6.84
C LEU A 413 16.00 9.50 -8.15
N PHE A 414 16.23 10.81 -8.25
CA PHE A 414 16.93 11.39 -9.39
C PHE A 414 18.38 10.90 -9.47
N ALA A 415 19.06 10.81 -8.33
CA ALA A 415 20.39 10.25 -8.25
C ALA A 415 20.43 8.77 -8.67
N LEU A 416 19.37 7.99 -8.43
CA LEU A 416 19.27 6.61 -8.90
C LEU A 416 19.15 6.53 -10.44
N LEU A 417 18.51 7.51 -11.07
CA LEU A 417 18.36 7.57 -12.54
C LEU A 417 19.67 7.95 -13.24
N ALA A 418 20.51 8.76 -12.60
CA ALA A 418 21.85 9.11 -13.08
C ALA A 418 22.89 9.00 -11.95
N PRO A 419 23.37 7.79 -11.61
CA PRO A 419 24.23 7.55 -10.43
C PRO A 419 25.55 8.31 -10.39
N ASN A 420 26.09 8.65 -11.55
CA ASN A 420 27.37 9.36 -11.69
C ASN A 420 27.18 10.87 -11.96
N ASN A 421 25.94 11.32 -12.13
CA ASN A 421 25.61 12.72 -12.40
C ASN A 421 24.16 13.02 -11.98
N PRO A 422 23.85 13.03 -10.68
CA PRO A 422 22.48 13.24 -10.20
C PRO A 422 21.84 14.55 -10.69
N SER A 423 22.64 15.61 -10.82
CA SER A 423 22.19 16.93 -11.27
C SER A 423 21.59 16.94 -12.68
N ILE A 424 22.09 16.10 -13.60
CA ILE A 424 21.50 16.01 -14.95
C ILE A 424 20.12 15.35 -14.93
N ALA A 425 19.89 14.37 -14.04
CA ALA A 425 18.58 13.74 -13.91
C ALA A 425 17.53 14.73 -13.37
N LEU A 426 17.94 15.62 -12.46
CA LEU A 426 17.11 16.73 -11.98
C LEU A 426 16.79 17.70 -13.13
N ALA A 427 17.77 18.07 -13.96
CA ALA A 427 17.55 18.91 -15.13
C ALA A 427 16.60 18.28 -16.15
N ILE A 428 16.77 16.99 -16.44
CA ILE A 428 15.86 16.20 -17.29
C ILE A 428 14.43 16.23 -16.72
N PHE A 429 14.26 16.11 -15.41
CA PHE A 429 12.95 16.20 -14.77
C PHE A 429 12.33 17.59 -14.95
N VAL A 430 13.07 18.67 -14.69
CA VAL A 430 12.57 20.06 -14.86
C VAL A 430 12.12 20.28 -16.31
N PHE A 431 12.87 19.79 -17.29
CA PHE A 431 12.51 19.82 -18.71
C PHE A 431 11.22 19.04 -19.01
N LEU A 432 11.04 17.85 -18.41
CA LEU A 432 9.88 16.98 -18.65
C LEU A 432 8.64 17.31 -17.80
N ALA A 433 8.76 18.12 -16.75
CA ALA A 433 7.70 18.33 -15.76
C ALA A 433 6.35 18.82 -16.35
N PRO A 434 6.30 19.79 -17.28
CA PRO A 434 5.04 20.16 -17.95
C PRO A 434 4.41 19.01 -18.73
N THR A 435 5.24 18.16 -19.36
CA THR A 435 4.79 16.99 -20.12
C THR A 435 4.25 15.90 -19.19
N ILE A 436 4.92 15.65 -18.07
CA ILE A 436 4.45 14.71 -17.03
C ILE A 436 3.12 15.19 -16.44
N SER A 437 2.98 16.50 -16.20
CA SER A 437 1.73 17.14 -15.75
C SER A 437 0.61 16.96 -16.76
N PHE A 438 0.88 17.16 -18.06
CA PHE A 438 -0.08 16.92 -19.14
C PHE A 438 -0.57 15.48 -19.15
N ILE A 439 0.33 14.50 -19.12
CA ILE A 439 -0.04 13.07 -19.17
C ILE A 439 -0.85 12.68 -17.93
N GLY A 440 -0.41 13.11 -16.75
CA GLY A 440 -1.12 12.84 -15.49
C GLY A 440 -2.54 13.39 -15.49
N PHE A 441 -2.69 14.65 -15.91
CA PHE A 441 -3.99 15.32 -15.99
C PHE A 441 -4.87 14.74 -17.09
N TRP A 442 -4.29 14.30 -18.22
CA TRP A 442 -5.03 13.62 -19.29
C TRP A 442 -5.62 12.30 -18.81
N LEU A 443 -4.86 11.52 -18.04
CA LEU A 443 -5.34 10.27 -17.48
C LEU A 443 -6.41 10.52 -16.39
N LEU A 444 -6.25 11.56 -15.57
CA LEU A 444 -7.21 11.97 -14.55
C LEU A 444 -8.53 12.46 -15.15
N SER A 445 -8.50 13.31 -16.18
CA SER A 445 -9.69 13.78 -16.89
C SER A 445 -10.48 12.65 -17.56
N GLY A 446 -9.84 11.52 -17.84
CA GLY A 446 -10.50 10.26 -18.23
C GLY A 446 -11.47 9.68 -17.21
N VAL A 447 -11.46 10.14 -15.95
CA VAL A 447 -12.49 9.84 -14.96
C VAL A 447 -13.78 10.62 -15.22
N ALA A 448 -13.66 11.86 -15.72
CA ALA A 448 -14.77 12.79 -15.88
C ALA A 448 -15.42 12.72 -17.27
N THR A 449 -14.63 12.50 -18.33
CA THR A 449 -15.11 12.50 -19.72
C THR A 449 -14.48 11.36 -20.52
N SER A 450 -15.20 10.88 -21.55
CA SER A 450 -14.65 9.95 -22.55
C SER A 450 -14.10 10.69 -23.80
N LYS A 451 -14.55 11.93 -24.05
CA LYS A 451 -14.23 12.72 -25.24
C LYS A 451 -12.76 13.15 -25.25
N THR A 452 -11.98 12.65 -26.22
CA THR A 452 -10.55 12.94 -26.34
C THR A 452 -10.22 14.44 -26.42
N TRP A 453 -10.99 15.21 -27.18
CA TRP A 453 -10.69 16.65 -27.36
C TRP A 453 -10.81 17.42 -26.03
N VAL A 454 -11.80 17.08 -25.18
CA VAL A 454 -11.96 17.68 -23.85
C VAL A 454 -10.75 17.35 -22.98
N LYS A 455 -10.34 16.08 -22.94
CA LYS A 455 -9.13 15.64 -22.21
C LYS A 455 -7.91 16.43 -22.66
N ASN A 456 -7.70 16.57 -23.96
CA ASN A 456 -6.56 17.29 -24.52
C ASN A 456 -6.56 18.77 -24.12
N CYS A 457 -7.68 19.47 -24.32
CA CYS A 457 -7.78 20.91 -24.01
C CYS A 457 -7.53 21.19 -22.52
N VAL A 458 -8.21 20.47 -21.64
CA VAL A 458 -8.13 20.70 -20.20
C VAL A 458 -6.75 20.30 -19.67
N SER A 459 -6.11 19.26 -20.23
CA SER A 459 -4.74 18.88 -19.84
C SER A 459 -3.68 19.84 -20.34
N LEU A 460 -3.84 20.41 -21.55
CA LEU A 460 -2.94 21.47 -22.05
C LEU A 460 -3.07 22.74 -21.21
N LEU A 461 -4.31 23.13 -20.86
CA LEU A 461 -4.58 24.28 -19.98
C LEU A 461 -3.92 24.12 -18.61
N PHE A 462 -3.90 22.90 -18.06
CA PHE A 462 -3.20 22.62 -16.81
C PHE A 462 -1.68 22.65 -16.96
N ALA A 463 -1.14 21.96 -17.98
CA ALA A 463 0.30 21.81 -18.17
C ALA A 463 1.02 23.10 -18.58
N LEU A 464 0.32 23.98 -19.31
CA LEU A 464 0.82 25.29 -19.76
C LEU A 464 0.24 26.43 -18.93
N SER A 465 -0.24 26.14 -17.71
CA SER A 465 -0.78 27.16 -16.84
C SER A 465 0.34 28.06 -16.29
N PRO A 466 0.06 29.32 -15.92
CA PRO A 466 1.05 30.20 -15.33
C PRO A 466 1.70 29.60 -14.07
N GLN A 467 0.95 28.82 -13.28
CA GLN A 467 1.48 28.17 -12.08
C GLN A 467 2.59 27.16 -12.42
N VAL A 468 2.41 26.31 -13.43
CA VAL A 468 3.44 25.34 -13.83
C VAL A 468 4.65 26.07 -14.43
N LEU A 469 4.40 27.05 -15.29
CA LEU A 469 5.44 27.76 -16.02
C LEU A 469 6.29 28.69 -15.13
N ILE A 470 5.69 29.39 -14.17
CA ILE A 470 6.42 30.23 -13.18
C ILE A 470 7.32 29.34 -12.33
N VAL A 471 6.77 28.24 -11.81
CA VAL A 471 7.52 27.31 -10.97
C VAL A 471 8.69 26.69 -11.75
N GLN A 472 8.50 26.38 -13.04
CA GLN A 472 9.57 25.91 -13.93
C GLN A 472 10.62 27.00 -14.20
N ALA A 473 10.18 28.24 -14.45
CA ALA A 473 11.07 29.37 -14.74
C ALA A 473 12.03 29.69 -13.60
N GLN A 474 11.55 29.55 -12.36
CA GLN A 474 12.31 29.79 -11.14
C GLN A 474 12.96 28.50 -10.58
N VAL A 475 12.82 27.37 -11.30
CA VAL A 475 13.39 26.06 -10.95
C VAL A 475 13.00 25.58 -9.54
N GLY A 476 11.74 25.78 -9.15
CA GLY A 476 11.15 25.24 -7.91
C GLY A 476 10.92 23.74 -8.01
N VAL A 477 11.96 22.94 -7.82
CA VAL A 477 11.93 21.50 -8.09
C VAL A 477 10.92 20.77 -7.20
N ALA A 478 10.81 21.15 -5.91
CA ALA A 478 9.87 20.52 -4.99
C ALA A 478 8.42 20.76 -5.43
N GLU A 479 8.08 22.00 -5.74
CA GLU A 479 6.76 22.40 -6.22
C GLU A 479 6.44 21.75 -7.58
N LEU A 480 7.40 21.67 -8.50
CA LEU A 480 7.23 20.97 -9.78
C LEU A 480 6.90 19.49 -9.57
N VAL A 481 7.60 18.80 -8.66
CA VAL A 481 7.30 17.40 -8.32
C VAL A 481 5.89 17.28 -7.75
N ALA A 482 5.51 18.15 -6.82
CA ALA A 482 4.18 18.14 -6.21
C ALA A 482 3.08 18.36 -7.26
N ILE A 483 3.21 19.38 -8.11
CA ILE A 483 2.23 19.71 -9.16
C ILE A 483 2.14 18.60 -10.21
N SER A 484 3.28 18.06 -10.65
CA SER A 484 3.34 17.03 -11.70
C SER A 484 2.77 15.69 -11.26
N LEU A 485 2.97 15.31 -9.98
CA LEU A 485 2.54 14.00 -9.47
C LEU A 485 1.15 14.00 -8.83
N SER A 486 0.64 15.15 -8.38
CA SER A 486 -0.69 15.24 -7.76
C SER A 486 -1.85 14.72 -8.64
N PRO A 487 -1.89 14.98 -9.96
CA PRO A 487 -2.92 14.39 -10.83
C PRO A 487 -2.87 12.86 -10.87
N TRP A 488 -1.68 12.26 -10.79
CA TRP A 488 -1.50 10.81 -10.74
C TRP A 488 -2.01 10.23 -9.42
N VAL A 489 -1.70 10.88 -8.29
CA VAL A 489 -2.22 10.50 -6.96
C VAL A 489 -3.75 10.53 -6.97
N ALA A 490 -4.36 11.63 -7.43
CA ALA A 490 -5.81 11.75 -7.54
C ALA A 490 -6.42 10.64 -8.41
N LEU A 491 -5.82 10.36 -9.58
CA LEU A 491 -6.25 9.29 -10.48
C LEU A 491 -6.22 7.94 -9.77
N PHE A 492 -5.10 7.59 -9.11
CA PHE A 492 -4.94 6.31 -8.44
C PHE A 492 -5.92 6.17 -7.27
N LEU A 493 -6.16 7.23 -6.50
CA LEU A 493 -7.16 7.24 -5.43
C LEU A 493 -8.57 7.00 -5.97
N VAL A 494 -8.98 7.72 -7.03
CA VAL A 494 -10.29 7.51 -7.65
C VAL A 494 -10.43 6.08 -8.20
N ARG A 495 -9.40 5.57 -8.88
CA ARG A 495 -9.39 4.19 -9.40
C ARG A 495 -9.40 3.14 -8.28
N ALA A 496 -8.83 3.44 -7.11
CA ALA A 496 -8.89 2.57 -5.94
C ALA A 496 -10.32 2.44 -5.39
N PHE A 497 -11.06 3.55 -5.34
CA PHE A 497 -12.47 3.58 -4.94
C PHE A 497 -13.40 2.91 -5.97
N GLN A 498 -13.14 3.12 -7.26
CA GLN A 498 -13.92 2.54 -8.37
C GLN A 498 -13.61 1.06 -8.63
N ALA A 499 -12.52 0.51 -8.07
CA ALA A 499 -12.11 -0.86 -8.34
C ALA A 499 -13.14 -1.90 -7.85
N PHE A 500 -13.55 -2.77 -8.78
CA PHE A 500 -14.58 -3.79 -8.55
C PHE A 500 -14.20 -4.85 -7.50
N ASN A 501 -12.90 -5.19 -7.37
CA ASN A 501 -12.41 -6.13 -6.36
C ASN A 501 -11.35 -5.50 -5.45
N SER A 502 -11.13 -6.11 -4.27
CA SER A 502 -10.14 -5.61 -3.31
C SER A 502 -8.72 -5.70 -3.85
N ALA A 503 -8.39 -6.69 -4.70
CA ALA A 503 -7.04 -6.87 -5.24
C ALA A 503 -6.62 -5.70 -6.16
N ARG A 504 -7.55 -5.21 -6.98
CA ARG A 504 -7.36 -4.04 -7.85
C ARG A 504 -7.37 -2.74 -7.03
N SER A 505 -8.22 -2.61 -6.00
CA SER A 505 -8.14 -1.49 -5.06
C SER A 505 -6.74 -1.41 -4.41
N TRP A 506 -6.21 -2.52 -3.89
CA TRP A 506 -4.88 -2.58 -3.30
C TRP A 506 -3.75 -2.24 -4.28
N ARG A 507 -3.90 -2.59 -5.57
CA ARG A 507 -2.94 -2.19 -6.60
C ARG A 507 -2.87 -0.68 -6.77
N TRP A 508 -4.03 -0.05 -6.90
CA TRP A 508 -4.11 1.41 -7.02
C TRP A 508 -3.67 2.12 -5.75
N VAL A 509 -3.95 1.58 -4.57
CA VAL A 509 -3.42 2.09 -3.29
C VAL A 509 -1.90 1.97 -3.23
N GLY A 510 -1.32 0.89 -3.76
CA GLY A 510 0.14 0.75 -3.90
C GLY A 510 0.76 1.89 -4.70
N LEU A 511 0.19 2.18 -5.88
CA LEU A 511 0.63 3.30 -6.73
C LEU A 511 0.38 4.67 -6.07
N ALA A 512 -0.81 4.87 -5.48
CA ALA A 512 -1.17 6.09 -4.77
C ALA A 512 -0.25 6.35 -3.56
N GLY A 513 0.19 5.30 -2.86
CA GLY A 513 1.10 5.43 -1.71
C GLY A 513 2.52 5.81 -2.11
N ILE A 514 3.04 5.29 -3.23
CA ILE A 514 4.38 5.65 -3.75
C ILE A 514 4.39 7.10 -4.23
N PHE A 515 3.44 7.45 -5.12
CA PHE A 515 3.35 8.81 -5.64
C PHE A 515 2.93 9.80 -4.56
N GLY A 516 2.03 9.38 -3.66
CA GLY A 516 1.62 10.15 -2.48
C GLY A 516 2.78 10.41 -1.54
N ALA A 517 3.69 9.46 -1.34
CA ALA A 517 4.92 9.69 -0.57
C ALA A 517 5.83 10.75 -1.21
N MET A 518 6.00 10.73 -2.53
CA MET A 518 6.76 11.76 -3.23
C MET A 518 6.10 13.14 -3.08
N VAL A 519 4.78 13.23 -3.25
CA VAL A 519 4.04 14.48 -3.04
C VAL A 519 4.14 14.95 -1.59
N ALA A 520 4.06 14.04 -0.62
CA ALA A 520 4.19 14.35 0.81
C ALA A 520 5.53 15.01 1.12
N VAL A 521 6.60 14.38 0.65
CA VAL A 521 7.96 14.84 0.84
C VAL A 521 8.25 16.15 0.09
N SER A 522 7.61 16.40 -1.05
CA SER A 522 7.75 17.65 -1.80
C SER A 522 6.90 18.81 -1.28
N SER A 523 5.65 18.53 -0.91
CA SER A 523 4.70 19.52 -0.43
C SER A 523 3.72 18.83 0.54
N PRO A 524 3.97 18.92 1.86
CA PRO A 524 3.09 18.35 2.87
C PRO A 524 1.64 18.84 2.74
N ILE A 525 1.45 20.10 2.31
CA ILE A 525 0.13 20.68 2.05
C ILE A 525 -0.60 19.94 0.92
N ALA A 526 0.07 19.67 -0.21
CA ALA A 526 -0.51 18.90 -1.31
C ALA A 526 -0.86 17.45 -0.91
N PHE A 527 -0.14 16.90 0.07
CA PHE A 527 -0.46 15.60 0.62
C PHE A 527 -1.67 15.65 1.57
N VAL A 528 -1.76 16.63 2.46
CA VAL A 528 -2.93 16.86 3.32
C VAL A 528 -4.18 17.14 2.48
N ALA A 529 -4.03 17.92 1.40
CA ALA A 529 -5.04 18.14 0.37
C ALA A 529 -5.62 16.82 -0.18
N SER A 530 -4.76 15.84 -0.47
CA SER A 530 -5.21 14.53 -0.96
C SER A 530 -6.00 13.72 0.09
N ILE A 531 -5.83 13.99 1.39
CA ILE A 531 -6.65 13.40 2.47
C ILE A 531 -8.09 13.86 2.34
N LEU A 532 -8.33 15.15 2.07
CA LEU A 532 -9.68 15.69 1.86
C LEU A 532 -10.38 15.00 0.68
N LEU A 533 -9.64 14.69 -0.39
CA LEU A 533 -10.16 13.89 -1.51
C LEU A 533 -10.58 12.49 -1.03
N VAL A 534 -9.74 11.80 -0.25
CA VAL A 534 -10.08 10.47 0.28
C VAL A 534 -11.27 10.50 1.24
N LEU A 535 -11.40 11.51 2.09
CA LEU A 535 -12.56 11.68 2.96
C LEU A 535 -13.82 11.95 2.14
N GLY A 536 -13.75 12.85 1.15
CA GLY A 536 -14.86 13.16 0.25
C GLY A 536 -15.39 11.92 -0.50
N PHE A 537 -14.51 11.16 -1.16
CA PHE A 537 -14.89 9.89 -1.80
C PHE A 537 -15.27 8.79 -0.79
N GLY A 538 -14.66 8.82 0.39
CA GLY A 538 -14.88 7.90 1.51
C GLY A 538 -16.31 7.92 2.04
N LEU A 539 -16.92 9.11 2.14
CA LEU A 539 -18.31 9.28 2.55
C LEU A 539 -19.28 8.49 1.66
N PHE A 540 -19.02 8.43 0.35
CA PHE A 540 -19.89 7.72 -0.60
C PHE A 540 -19.55 6.22 -0.74
N ARG A 541 -18.34 5.81 -0.37
CA ARG A 541 -17.83 4.43 -0.53
C ARG A 541 -17.17 3.92 0.75
N ILE A 542 -17.88 4.02 1.87
CA ILE A 542 -17.35 3.74 3.21
C ILE A 542 -16.71 2.34 3.35
N ARG A 543 -17.22 1.34 2.63
CA ARG A 543 -16.67 -0.04 2.63
C ARG A 543 -15.25 -0.13 2.05
N LYS A 544 -14.83 0.83 1.23
CA LYS A 544 -13.49 0.88 0.61
C LYS A 544 -12.53 1.79 1.37
N LEU A 545 -13.04 2.67 2.22
CA LEU A 545 -12.23 3.64 2.98
C LEU A 545 -11.11 2.96 3.81
N PRO A 546 -11.33 1.84 4.52
CA PRO A 546 -10.26 1.17 5.28
C PRO A 546 -9.13 0.60 4.42
N ILE A 547 -9.37 0.40 3.11
CA ILE A 547 -8.34 -0.03 2.16
C ILE A 547 -7.58 1.19 1.64
N VAL A 548 -8.31 2.25 1.25
CA VAL A 548 -7.71 3.42 0.60
C VAL A 548 -6.83 4.21 1.56
N ILE A 549 -7.21 4.38 2.83
CA ILE A 549 -6.45 5.15 3.84
C ILE A 549 -4.99 4.72 3.95
N TRP A 550 -4.66 3.45 3.64
CA TRP A 550 -3.29 2.95 3.69
C TRP A 550 -2.32 3.72 2.77
N TYR A 551 -2.80 4.41 1.73
CA TYR A 551 -1.92 5.22 0.87
C TYR A 551 -1.15 6.30 1.65
N LEU A 552 -1.64 6.71 2.82
CA LEU A 552 -1.00 7.72 3.66
C LEU A 552 0.28 7.20 4.34
N VAL A 553 0.39 5.89 4.54
CA VAL A 553 1.44 5.30 5.38
C VAL A 553 2.85 5.61 4.88
N PRO A 554 3.18 5.46 3.58
CA PRO A 554 4.53 5.78 3.10
C PRO A 554 4.88 7.26 3.23
N GLY A 555 3.96 8.16 2.89
CA GLY A 555 4.19 9.61 2.98
C GLY A 555 4.36 10.08 4.42
N ALA A 556 3.48 9.62 5.32
CA ALA A 556 3.59 9.92 6.74
C ALA A 556 4.92 9.42 7.34
N ALA A 557 5.38 8.23 6.95
CA ALA A 557 6.63 7.68 7.45
C ALA A 557 7.87 8.48 7.02
N LEU A 558 7.85 9.11 5.84
CA LEU A 558 8.98 9.90 5.33
C LEU A 558 9.05 11.30 5.96
N ILE A 559 7.91 11.95 6.21
CA ILE A 559 7.88 13.29 6.82
C ILE A 559 7.86 13.22 8.36
N TYR A 560 7.54 12.07 8.97
CA TYR A 560 7.37 11.96 10.43
C TYR A 560 8.52 12.59 11.26
N PRO A 561 9.81 12.34 10.96
CA PRO A 561 10.90 12.95 11.73
C PRO A 561 10.94 14.48 11.63
N TRP A 562 10.63 15.00 10.46
CA TRP A 562 10.60 16.42 10.17
C TRP A 562 9.41 17.12 10.86
N LEU A 563 8.23 16.50 10.81
CA LEU A 563 7.05 16.97 11.54
C LEU A 563 7.30 16.99 13.05
N GLN A 564 7.96 15.96 13.57
CA GLN A 564 8.32 15.88 14.98
C GLN A 564 9.25 17.04 15.38
N HIS A 565 10.29 17.32 14.59
CA HIS A 565 11.20 18.44 14.85
C HIS A 565 10.48 19.81 14.77
N ALA A 566 9.68 20.03 13.72
CA ALA A 566 8.90 21.25 13.56
C ALA A 566 7.96 21.53 14.74
N LEU A 567 7.33 20.49 15.29
CA LEU A 567 6.44 20.58 16.45
C LEU A 567 7.19 20.83 17.76
N ILE A 568 8.36 20.21 17.96
CA ILE A 568 9.18 20.39 19.16
C ILE A 568 9.75 21.82 19.24
N GLU A 569 10.24 22.34 18.12
CA GLU A 569 10.83 23.70 18.05
C GLU A 569 9.79 24.82 17.90
N GLY A 570 8.50 24.48 17.78
CA GLY A 570 7.42 25.46 17.60
C GLY A 570 7.49 26.23 16.27
N ARG A 571 8.20 25.70 15.26
CA ARG A 571 8.42 26.33 13.95
C ARG A 571 7.37 25.85 12.94
N LEU A 572 6.20 26.48 12.91
CA LEU A 572 5.10 26.12 12.02
C LEU A 572 5.44 26.25 10.52
N GLU A 573 6.41 27.10 10.17
CA GLU A 573 6.88 27.27 8.79
C GLU A 573 7.43 25.97 8.18
N LEU A 574 8.12 25.16 8.99
CA LEU A 574 8.68 23.86 8.58
C LEU A 574 7.59 22.81 8.27
N LEU A 575 6.33 23.03 8.66
CA LEU A 575 5.23 22.13 8.27
C LEU A 575 4.88 22.22 6.78
N THR A 576 5.36 23.27 6.11
CA THR A 576 4.97 23.61 4.73
C THR A 576 6.14 23.52 3.75
N VAL A 577 7.37 23.55 4.26
CA VAL A 577 8.60 23.52 3.47
C VAL A 577 9.47 22.34 3.87
N THR A 578 10.02 21.67 2.87
CA THR A 578 10.79 20.42 3.05
C THR A 578 12.15 20.44 2.36
N THR A 579 12.55 21.57 1.77
CA THR A 579 13.85 21.79 1.13
C THR A 579 14.16 23.27 0.98
N THR A 580 15.43 23.63 0.78
CA THR A 580 15.86 24.99 0.44
C THR A 580 15.55 25.40 -1.00
N ALA A 581 15.33 24.44 -1.91
CA ALA A 581 14.94 24.70 -3.31
C ALA A 581 13.43 25.01 -3.46
N TYR A 582 12.84 25.66 -2.47
CA TYR A 582 11.44 26.07 -2.48
C TYR A 582 11.28 27.49 -3.03
N LEU A 583 10.11 27.75 -3.60
CA LEU A 583 9.75 29.05 -4.13
C LEU A 583 9.15 29.93 -3.03
N PRO A 584 9.64 31.17 -2.88
CA PRO A 584 9.01 32.12 -1.99
C PRO A 584 7.56 32.39 -2.45
N PRO A 585 6.67 32.82 -1.55
CA PRO A 585 5.31 33.20 -1.92
C PRO A 585 5.35 34.29 -2.99
N GLY A 586 4.62 34.07 -4.10
CA GLY A 586 4.70 34.94 -5.28
C GLY A 586 4.21 36.37 -5.06
N ASP A 587 4.80 37.30 -5.82
CA ASP A 587 4.49 38.74 -5.79
C ASP A 587 3.05 39.05 -6.22
N GLN A 588 2.56 40.26 -5.90
CA GLN A 588 1.19 40.72 -6.19
C GLN A 588 0.75 40.51 -7.65
N TYR A 589 1.68 40.62 -8.61
CA TYR A 589 1.43 40.39 -10.03
C TYR A 589 1.12 38.91 -10.34
N SER A 590 1.83 37.98 -9.71
CA SER A 590 1.57 36.54 -9.83
C SER A 590 0.19 36.17 -9.27
N LEU A 591 -0.22 36.83 -8.18
CA LEU A 591 -1.54 36.65 -7.55
C LEU A 591 -2.68 37.12 -8.47
N LEU A 592 -2.48 38.22 -9.21
CA LEU A 592 -3.49 38.78 -10.11
C LEU A 592 -3.70 37.88 -11.35
N VAL A 593 -2.61 37.42 -11.96
CA VAL A 593 -2.66 36.49 -13.10
C VAL A 593 -3.30 35.16 -12.70
N THR A 594 -2.92 34.60 -11.55
CA THR A 594 -3.48 33.34 -11.05
C THR A 594 -4.97 33.46 -10.70
N SER A 595 -5.39 34.56 -10.09
CA SER A 595 -6.80 34.84 -9.80
C SER A 595 -7.65 34.95 -11.07
N ALA A 596 -7.11 35.53 -12.14
CA ALA A 596 -7.81 35.62 -13.42
C ALA A 596 -8.04 34.23 -14.03
N VAL A 597 -7.01 33.38 -14.06
CA VAL A 597 -7.08 32.01 -14.60
C VAL A 597 -8.07 31.15 -13.80
N LEU A 598 -8.03 31.23 -12.46
CA LEU A 598 -8.96 30.51 -11.60
C LEU A 598 -10.40 31.05 -11.76
N GLY A 599 -10.59 32.35 -11.95
CA GLY A 599 -11.89 32.97 -12.23
C GLY A 599 -12.54 32.42 -13.50
N PHE A 600 -11.78 32.28 -14.60
CA PHE A 600 -12.28 31.65 -15.83
C PHE A 600 -12.66 30.18 -15.63
N ALA A 601 -11.84 29.41 -14.91
CA ALA A 601 -12.13 28.01 -14.60
C ALA A 601 -13.35 27.85 -13.68
N LEU A 602 -13.56 28.81 -12.77
CA LEU A 602 -14.73 28.87 -11.90
C LEU A 602 -16.02 29.07 -12.72
N VAL A 603 -16.04 30.01 -13.67
CA VAL A 603 -17.19 30.23 -14.57
C VAL A 603 -17.55 28.96 -15.33
N GLY A 604 -16.57 28.24 -15.88
CA GLY A 604 -16.78 26.95 -16.55
C GLY A 604 -17.38 25.88 -15.63
N SER A 605 -17.01 25.89 -14.35
CA SER A 605 -17.50 24.95 -13.34
C SER A 605 -18.90 25.29 -12.80
N ILE A 606 -19.30 26.57 -12.75
CA ILE A 606 -20.64 27.05 -12.35
C ILE A 606 -21.71 26.47 -13.28
N LEU A 607 -21.43 26.45 -14.57
CA LEU A 607 -22.32 25.93 -15.58
C LEU A 607 -22.49 24.38 -15.49
N ALA A 608 -21.59 23.69 -14.77
CA ALA A 608 -21.63 22.24 -14.57
C ALA A 608 -22.67 21.77 -13.54
N VAL A 609 -23.14 22.66 -12.65
CA VAL A 609 -24.04 22.34 -11.53
C VAL A 609 -25.44 21.89 -12.00
N PHE A 610 -25.86 22.28 -13.21
CA PHE A 610 -27.21 22.02 -13.73
C PHE A 610 -27.44 20.58 -14.27
N LYS A 611 -26.56 19.59 -13.99
CA LYS A 611 -26.70 18.20 -14.47
C LYS A 611 -26.36 17.13 -13.43
N ASN A 612 -26.75 15.88 -13.72
CA ASN A 612 -26.71 14.63 -12.92
C ASN A 612 -25.33 14.20 -12.32
N SER A 613 -24.32 15.08 -12.31
CA SER A 613 -23.00 14.91 -11.68
C SER A 613 -22.71 15.98 -10.62
N ILE A 614 -23.77 16.58 -10.06
CA ILE A 614 -23.72 17.70 -9.09
C ILE A 614 -22.72 17.45 -7.95
N TRP A 615 -22.60 16.20 -7.51
CA TRP A 615 -21.74 15.81 -6.39
C TRP A 615 -20.25 15.88 -6.70
N LEU A 616 -19.84 15.52 -7.92
CA LEU A 616 -18.44 15.63 -8.32
C LEU A 616 -18.03 17.09 -8.50
N VAL A 617 -18.95 17.90 -9.03
CA VAL A 617 -18.77 19.35 -9.18
C VAL A 617 -18.70 20.04 -7.82
N LEU A 618 -19.63 19.77 -6.90
CA LEU A 618 -19.63 20.30 -5.54
C LEU A 618 -18.37 19.92 -4.74
N SER A 619 -17.88 18.68 -4.92
CA SER A 619 -16.63 18.24 -4.29
C SER A 619 -15.43 19.00 -4.86
N CYS A 620 -15.36 19.19 -6.17
CA CYS A 620 -14.29 19.98 -6.81
C CYS A 620 -14.35 21.46 -6.39
N TRP A 621 -15.54 22.01 -6.18
CA TRP A 621 -15.75 23.36 -5.69
C TRP A 621 -15.30 23.56 -4.26
N LEU A 622 -15.72 22.68 -3.36
CA LEU A 622 -15.29 22.71 -1.97
C LEU A 622 -13.76 22.68 -1.90
N VAL A 623 -13.14 21.78 -2.67
CA VAL A 623 -11.69 21.64 -2.79
C VAL A 623 -11.05 22.93 -3.33
N ALA A 624 -11.58 23.50 -4.42
CA ALA A 624 -11.05 24.73 -5.01
C ALA A 624 -11.19 25.96 -4.10
N ILE A 625 -12.33 26.10 -3.40
CA ILE A 625 -12.60 27.18 -2.45
C ILE A 625 -11.68 27.07 -1.24
N LEU A 626 -11.54 25.88 -0.67
CA LEU A 626 -10.63 25.65 0.47
C LEU A 626 -9.18 25.99 0.08
N PHE A 627 -8.74 25.63 -1.13
CA PHE A 627 -7.40 25.99 -1.61
C PHE A 627 -7.24 27.48 -1.89
N TRP A 628 -8.23 28.12 -2.50
CA TRP A 628 -8.22 29.56 -2.73
C TRP A 628 -8.08 30.32 -1.41
N PHE A 629 -8.93 30.03 -0.42
CA PHE A 629 -8.87 30.68 0.90
C PHE A 629 -7.55 30.41 1.63
N SER A 630 -6.98 29.19 1.49
CA SER A 630 -5.69 28.88 2.09
C SER A 630 -4.52 29.69 1.50
N GLY A 631 -4.59 30.07 0.22
CA GLY A 631 -3.59 30.94 -0.41
C GLY A 631 -3.69 32.40 0.01
N TRP A 632 -4.84 32.83 0.57
CA TRP A 632 -5.08 34.19 1.05
C TRP A 632 -4.69 34.39 2.51
N TYR A 633 -4.75 33.34 3.33
CA TYR A 633 -4.72 33.50 4.78
C TYR A 633 -3.32 33.61 5.40
N GLN A 634 -2.21 33.27 4.71
CA GLN A 634 -0.83 33.50 5.18
C GLN A 634 0.23 33.39 4.05
N PRO A 635 1.43 33.98 4.18
CA PRO A 635 2.56 33.81 3.26
C PRO A 635 3.22 32.42 3.42
N ILE A 636 2.44 31.36 3.18
CA ILE A 636 2.90 29.98 3.24
C ILE A 636 3.67 29.65 1.96
N SER A 637 4.87 29.08 2.11
CA SER A 637 5.61 28.48 1.00
C SER A 637 4.79 27.36 0.34
N GLY A 638 4.73 27.34 -0.99
CA GLY A 638 3.92 26.38 -1.77
C GLY A 638 2.55 26.90 -2.23
N SER A 639 2.29 28.21 -2.17
CA SER A 639 1.08 28.86 -2.73
C SER A 639 0.82 28.50 -4.20
N HIS A 640 1.88 28.36 -5.01
CA HIS A 640 1.79 27.91 -6.40
C HIS A 640 1.26 26.48 -6.54
N VAL A 641 1.61 25.57 -5.62
CA VAL A 641 1.11 24.18 -5.62
C VAL A 641 -0.38 24.16 -5.28
N VAL A 642 -0.79 24.90 -4.26
CA VAL A 642 -2.18 25.02 -3.82
C VAL A 642 -3.07 25.59 -4.93
N THR A 643 -2.63 26.67 -5.57
CA THR A 643 -3.37 27.29 -6.68
C THR A 643 -3.43 26.38 -7.92
N ALA A 644 -2.37 25.62 -8.21
CA ALA A 644 -2.39 24.60 -9.26
C ALA A 644 -3.40 23.48 -8.95
N LEU A 645 -3.49 23.01 -7.70
CA LEU A 645 -4.48 22.02 -7.27
C LEU A 645 -5.93 22.55 -7.37
N ALA A 646 -6.14 23.82 -7.02
CA ALA A 646 -7.44 24.48 -7.20
C ALA A 646 -7.82 24.54 -8.69
N LEU A 647 -6.88 24.95 -9.55
CA LEU A 647 -7.07 24.96 -11.00
C LEU A 647 -7.39 23.56 -11.52
N ALA A 648 -6.66 22.54 -11.09
CA ALA A 648 -6.90 21.14 -11.46
C ALA A 648 -8.34 20.70 -11.12
N ALA A 649 -8.84 21.01 -9.92
CA ALA A 649 -10.20 20.67 -9.51
C ALA A 649 -11.26 21.39 -10.38
N LEU A 650 -11.09 22.68 -10.64
CA LEU A 650 -12.00 23.47 -11.49
C LEU A 650 -12.00 22.99 -12.94
N LEU A 651 -10.83 22.61 -13.46
CA LEU A 651 -10.66 22.06 -14.79
C LEU A 651 -11.35 20.68 -14.93
N ILE A 652 -11.32 19.83 -13.92
CA ILE A 652 -12.09 18.57 -13.90
C ILE A 652 -13.59 18.84 -13.89
N ALA A 653 -14.07 19.79 -13.06
CA ALA A 653 -15.47 20.19 -13.05
C ALA A 653 -15.92 20.77 -14.41
N THR A 654 -15.05 21.55 -15.05
CA THR A 654 -15.27 22.06 -16.41
C THR A 654 -15.31 20.92 -17.44
N ALA A 655 -14.46 19.90 -17.32
CA ALA A 655 -14.49 18.74 -18.21
C ALA A 655 -15.84 17.99 -18.13
N VAL A 656 -16.43 17.88 -16.95
CA VAL A 656 -17.78 17.30 -16.76
C VAL A 656 -18.85 18.12 -17.50
N PHE A 657 -18.77 19.45 -17.43
CA PHE A 657 -19.66 20.33 -18.17
C PHE A 657 -19.53 20.13 -19.69
N LEU A 658 -18.29 20.15 -20.20
CA LEU A 658 -18.00 20.00 -21.63
C LEU A 658 -18.40 18.62 -22.17
N ASP A 659 -18.35 17.58 -21.35
CA ASP A 659 -18.86 16.26 -21.72
C ASP A 659 -20.37 16.31 -22.04
N GLY A 660 -21.12 17.14 -21.32
CA GLY A 660 -22.56 17.33 -21.49
C GLY A 660 -23.00 18.21 -22.65
N LEU A 661 -22.08 18.87 -23.36
CA LEU A 661 -22.39 19.71 -24.52
C LEU A 661 -22.66 18.87 -25.78
N ALA A 662 -23.79 19.14 -26.43
CA ALA A 662 -24.19 18.52 -27.70
C ALA A 662 -23.98 19.45 -28.92
N SER A 663 -23.96 20.77 -28.72
CA SER A 663 -23.79 21.74 -29.80
C SER A 663 -22.33 21.82 -30.27
N LYS A 664 -22.10 21.56 -31.56
CA LYS A 664 -20.78 21.68 -32.21
C LYS A 664 -20.24 23.12 -32.17
N LEU A 665 -21.13 24.12 -32.19
CA LEU A 665 -20.80 25.54 -32.23
C LEU A 665 -20.29 26.03 -30.87
N LEU A 666 -20.93 25.59 -29.78
CA LEU A 666 -20.45 25.85 -28.41
C LEU A 666 -19.12 25.12 -28.14
N VAL A 667 -18.97 23.89 -28.63
CA VAL A 667 -17.70 23.15 -28.54
C VAL A 667 -16.56 23.90 -29.24
N ALA A 668 -16.80 24.42 -30.44
CA ALA A 668 -15.81 25.20 -31.19
C ALA A 668 -15.46 26.52 -30.47
N ALA A 669 -16.46 27.25 -29.97
CA ALA A 669 -16.23 28.49 -29.23
C ALA A 669 -15.40 28.27 -27.96
N VAL A 670 -15.72 27.24 -27.16
CA VAL A 670 -14.94 26.89 -25.98
C VAL A 670 -13.52 26.45 -26.34
N ALA A 671 -13.34 25.69 -27.42
CA ALA A 671 -12.01 25.28 -27.87
C ALA A 671 -11.14 26.48 -28.28
N VAL A 672 -11.71 27.48 -28.98
CA VAL A 672 -11.00 28.71 -29.35
C VAL A 672 -10.60 29.51 -28.11
N VAL A 673 -11.51 29.69 -27.15
CA VAL A 673 -11.21 30.37 -25.87
C VAL A 673 -10.12 29.63 -25.10
N GLY A 674 -10.15 28.30 -25.07
CA GLY A 674 -9.10 27.49 -24.45
C GLY A 674 -7.73 27.67 -25.11
N VAL A 675 -7.67 27.67 -26.44
CA VAL A 675 -6.42 27.93 -27.19
C VAL A 675 -5.91 29.35 -26.95
N ALA A 676 -6.79 30.35 -26.94
CA ALA A 676 -6.43 31.73 -26.63
C ALA A 676 -5.88 31.87 -25.20
N ALA A 677 -6.47 31.19 -24.22
CA ALA A 677 -6.00 31.19 -22.84
C ALA A 677 -4.62 30.53 -22.69
N ILE A 678 -4.35 29.45 -23.42
CA ILE A 678 -3.02 28.82 -23.49
C ILE A 678 -2.02 29.80 -24.11
N GLY A 679 -2.34 30.40 -25.26
CA GLY A 679 -1.47 31.36 -25.93
C GLY A 679 -1.16 32.59 -25.07
N LEU A 680 -2.17 33.13 -24.37
CA LEU A 680 -1.99 34.23 -23.43
C LEU A 680 -1.10 33.85 -22.24
N SER A 681 -1.25 32.64 -21.70
CA SER A 681 -0.41 32.14 -20.60
C SER A 681 1.06 32.02 -21.01
N MET A 682 1.32 31.51 -22.23
CA MET A 682 2.68 31.43 -22.78
C MET A 682 3.28 32.82 -23.06
N LEU A 683 2.48 33.76 -23.58
CA LEU A 683 2.92 35.13 -23.81
C LEU A 683 3.30 35.83 -22.50
N LEU A 684 2.47 35.70 -21.46
CA LEU A 684 2.73 36.27 -20.14
C LEU A 684 4.03 35.71 -19.51
N MET A 685 4.35 34.44 -19.73
CA MET A 685 5.61 33.83 -19.26
C MET A 685 6.83 34.55 -19.83
N THR A 686 6.82 34.89 -21.13
CA THR A 686 7.96 35.60 -21.75
C THR A 686 8.21 37.01 -21.18
N THR A 687 7.19 37.57 -20.50
CA THR A 687 7.23 38.93 -19.96
C THR A 687 7.50 39.01 -18.46
N ILE A 688 7.29 37.93 -17.69
CA ILE A 688 7.20 38.01 -16.22
C ILE A 688 8.47 37.56 -15.50
N ASP A 689 9.31 36.66 -16.05
CA ASP A 689 10.62 36.34 -15.48
C ASP A 689 11.50 35.68 -16.54
N LYS A 690 12.71 36.21 -16.77
CA LYS A 690 13.71 35.46 -17.55
C LYS A 690 14.18 34.28 -16.71
N PRO A 691 14.41 33.09 -17.30
CA PRO A 691 14.99 31.97 -16.56
C PRO A 691 16.30 32.41 -15.92
N GLN A 692 16.37 32.41 -14.59
CA GLN A 692 17.60 32.68 -13.83
C GLN A 692 18.49 31.43 -13.81
N VAL A 693 18.66 30.80 -14.98
CA VAL A 693 19.43 29.56 -15.14
C VAL A 693 20.75 29.92 -15.78
N PHE A 694 21.84 29.68 -15.05
CA PHE A 694 23.19 29.78 -15.56
C PHE A 694 23.74 28.37 -15.83
N ASP A 695 24.48 28.17 -16.91
CA ASP A 695 25.30 26.97 -17.08
C ASP A 695 26.52 27.08 -16.13
N GLY A 696 26.72 26.09 -15.25
CA GLY A 696 27.82 26.10 -14.28
C GLY A 696 28.52 24.74 -14.12
N SER A 697 29.65 24.72 -13.41
CA SER A 697 30.46 23.50 -13.24
C SER A 697 29.86 22.56 -12.19
N GLN A 698 29.70 21.27 -12.52
CA GLN A 698 29.16 20.26 -11.59
C GLN A 698 29.84 20.17 -10.23
N ARG A 699 31.11 20.58 -10.12
CA ARG A 699 31.84 20.56 -8.86
C ARG A 699 31.58 21.87 -8.11
N GLN A 700 31.41 21.78 -6.81
CA GLN A 700 31.28 22.93 -5.89
C GLN A 700 32.57 23.21 -5.13
N ALA A 701 33.58 22.35 -5.29
CA ALA A 701 34.90 22.48 -4.74
C ALA A 701 35.95 21.91 -5.73
N PRO A 702 37.24 22.26 -5.57
CA PRO A 702 38.32 21.66 -6.35
C PRO A 702 38.36 20.13 -6.29
N ALA A 703 38.90 19.51 -7.35
CA ALA A 703 38.93 18.05 -7.49
C ALA A 703 39.59 17.32 -6.30
N LEU A 704 40.67 17.90 -5.77
CA LEU A 704 41.40 17.35 -4.63
C LEU A 704 40.56 17.38 -3.35
N VAL A 705 39.82 18.48 -3.11
CA VAL A 705 38.90 18.62 -1.97
C VAL A 705 37.76 17.62 -2.09
N VAL A 706 37.17 17.46 -3.29
CA VAL A 706 36.12 16.48 -3.55
C VAL A 706 36.62 15.06 -3.28
N ALA A 707 37.80 14.70 -3.79
CA ALA A 707 38.40 13.38 -3.56
C ALA A 707 38.69 13.12 -2.07
N ALA A 708 39.23 14.12 -1.35
CA ALA A 708 39.43 14.02 0.09
C ALA A 708 38.11 13.82 0.85
N SER A 709 37.04 14.52 0.42
CA SER A 709 35.72 14.44 1.05
C SER A 709 34.99 13.10 0.84
N GLU A 710 35.38 12.33 -0.19
CA GLU A 710 34.88 10.97 -0.39
C GLU A 710 35.48 9.98 0.60
N VAL A 711 36.70 10.27 1.09
CA VAL A 711 37.39 9.49 2.14
C VAL A 711 36.90 9.92 3.52
N ASP A 712 36.85 11.23 3.78
CA ASP A 712 36.35 11.82 5.02
C ASP A 712 35.30 12.90 4.72
N PRO A 713 33.99 12.62 4.94
CA PRO A 713 32.93 13.61 4.74
C PRO A 713 33.06 14.87 5.61
N GLY A 714 33.88 14.83 6.66
CA GLY A 714 34.17 15.90 7.60
C GLY A 714 35.21 16.91 7.14
N VAL A 715 35.85 16.70 5.98
CA VAL A 715 36.85 17.62 5.40
C VAL A 715 36.35 19.06 5.39
N ARG A 716 37.16 20.02 5.84
CA ARG A 716 36.80 21.44 5.88
C ARG A 716 37.73 22.28 5.02
N THR A 717 37.14 23.08 4.14
CA THR A 717 37.85 24.02 3.27
C THR A 717 37.50 25.44 3.68
N LEU A 718 38.51 26.25 4.01
CA LEU A 718 38.35 27.69 4.19
C LEU A 718 38.39 28.38 2.82
N GLU A 719 37.25 28.88 2.35
CA GLU A 719 37.17 29.75 1.17
C GLU A 719 37.40 31.20 1.60
N ILE A 720 38.39 31.84 1.00
CA ILE A 720 38.70 33.25 1.15
C ILE A 720 38.40 33.92 -0.19
N ARG A 721 37.39 34.79 -0.21
CA ARG A 721 36.97 35.55 -1.37
C ARG A 721 37.39 37.02 -1.25
N ALA A 722 38.29 37.44 -2.13
CA ALA A 722 38.71 38.81 -2.29
C ALA A 722 37.73 39.57 -3.21
N THR A 723 37.02 40.54 -2.65
CA THR A 723 36.14 41.47 -3.37
C THR A 723 36.79 42.85 -3.41
N GLU A 724 36.32 43.76 -4.27
CA GLU A 724 36.93 45.10 -4.47
C GLU A 724 37.10 45.94 -3.18
N SER A 725 36.29 45.69 -2.15
CA SER A 725 36.29 46.47 -0.90
C SER A 725 36.39 45.63 0.38
N GLN A 726 36.26 44.31 0.29
CA GLN A 726 36.19 43.42 1.44
C GLN A 726 36.73 42.02 1.13
N VAL A 727 37.34 41.42 2.15
CA VAL A 727 37.66 39.99 2.17
C VAL A 727 36.55 39.27 2.91
N VAL A 728 35.90 38.32 2.25
CA VAL A 728 34.88 37.45 2.85
C VAL A 728 35.46 36.06 3.01
N SER A 729 35.37 35.50 4.21
CA SER A 729 35.80 34.13 4.48
C SER A 729 34.60 33.26 4.84
N ARG A 730 34.54 32.05 4.27
CA ARG A 730 33.51 31.06 4.52
C ARG A 730 34.12 29.69 4.75
N LEU A 731 33.56 28.94 5.69
CA LEU A 731 33.89 27.52 5.83
C LEU A 731 32.99 26.66 4.94
N ILE A 732 33.60 25.88 4.06
CA ILE A 732 32.96 24.90 3.18
C ILE A 732 33.22 23.50 3.74
N TRP A 733 32.19 22.67 3.76
CA TRP A 733 32.27 21.30 4.26
C TRP A 733 32.24 20.28 3.10
N GLY A 734 33.08 19.26 3.18
CA GLY A 734 33.21 18.19 2.20
C GLY A 734 33.41 18.72 0.78
N ALA A 735 32.60 18.22 -0.17
CA ALA A 735 32.70 18.52 -1.60
C ALA A 735 32.14 19.91 -2.02
N GLY A 736 31.72 20.76 -1.07
CA GLY A 736 31.02 22.01 -1.36
C GLY A 736 29.59 22.06 -0.82
N LEU A 737 28.93 23.21 -0.99
CA LEU A 737 27.49 23.31 -0.74
C LEU A 737 26.76 22.51 -1.82
N THR A 738 26.18 21.37 -1.47
CA THR A 738 25.31 20.60 -2.37
C THR A 738 23.87 20.70 -1.91
N LEU A 739 22.92 20.54 -2.84
CA LEU A 739 21.49 20.71 -2.53
C LEU A 739 21.02 19.79 -1.41
N GLU A 740 21.42 18.52 -1.41
CA GLU A 740 21.00 17.54 -0.40
C GLU A 740 21.57 17.82 1.00
N ARG A 741 22.65 18.60 1.08
CA ARG A 741 23.29 18.99 2.36
C ARG A 741 22.84 20.37 2.82
N ASN A 742 22.11 21.11 2.01
CA ASN A 742 21.56 22.41 2.39
C ASN A 742 20.25 22.20 3.16
N SER A 743 20.24 22.48 4.46
CA SER A 743 19.03 22.29 5.29
C SER A 743 18.33 23.61 5.56
N ILE A 744 17.03 23.65 5.27
CA ILE A 744 16.20 24.82 5.58
C ILE A 744 15.98 24.98 7.10
N ALA A 745 15.95 23.87 7.84
CA ALA A 745 15.87 23.91 9.31
C ALA A 745 17.09 24.59 9.92
N TYR A 746 18.28 24.39 9.32
CA TYR A 746 19.49 25.10 9.73
C TYR A 746 19.39 26.60 9.43
N GLN A 747 18.97 26.99 8.22
CA GLN A 747 18.85 28.40 7.82
C GLN A 747 17.87 29.20 8.70
N LEU A 748 16.76 28.59 9.10
CA LEU A 748 15.73 29.23 9.93
C LEU A 748 16.04 29.20 11.44
N SER A 749 17.03 28.39 11.85
CA SER A 749 17.40 28.22 13.26
C SER A 749 18.76 28.83 13.63
N LEU A 750 19.47 29.44 12.67
CA LEU A 750 20.84 29.97 12.82
C LEU A 750 21.05 30.66 14.18
N PRO A 751 21.78 30.04 15.12
CA PRO A 751 22.36 30.78 16.24
C PRO A 751 23.48 31.68 15.71
N ALA A 752 23.75 32.81 16.38
CA ALA A 752 24.92 33.63 16.07
C ALA A 752 26.18 32.75 16.07
N SER A 753 26.95 32.76 14.98
CA SER A 753 28.11 31.89 14.83
C SER A 753 29.22 32.31 15.79
N GLU A 754 29.48 31.49 16.81
CA GLU A 754 30.56 31.69 17.78
C GLU A 754 31.97 31.61 17.14
N ILE A 755 32.04 31.13 15.89
CA ILE A 755 33.27 30.86 15.15
C ILE A 755 33.69 32.05 14.29
N ASP A 756 32.77 32.97 13.95
CA ASP A 756 33.06 34.09 13.05
C ASP A 756 34.27 34.95 13.47
N PRO A 757 34.48 35.26 14.76
CA PRO A 757 35.67 35.99 15.21
C PRO A 757 36.97 35.22 14.96
N GLN A 758 36.96 33.91 15.22
CA GLN A 758 38.13 33.03 15.01
C GLN A 758 38.44 32.87 13.52
N LEU A 759 37.40 32.79 12.70
CA LEU A 759 37.50 32.63 11.25
C LEU A 759 37.98 33.94 10.58
N ALA A 760 37.53 35.09 11.06
CA ALA A 760 38.05 36.40 10.66
C ALA A 760 39.51 36.59 11.09
N GLN A 761 39.88 36.19 12.31
CA GLN A 761 41.26 36.24 12.80
C GLN A 761 42.19 35.34 11.98
N LEU A 762 41.75 34.12 11.66
CA LEU A 762 42.51 33.20 10.82
C LEU A 762 42.67 33.77 9.40
N THR A 763 41.60 34.26 8.79
CA THR A 763 41.63 34.85 7.44
C THR A 763 42.57 36.05 7.38
N GLY A 764 42.53 36.94 8.36
CA GLY A 764 43.46 38.06 8.47
C GLY A 764 44.92 37.62 8.60
N SER A 765 45.18 36.56 9.37
CA SER A 765 46.52 35.98 9.52
C SER A 765 47.04 35.36 8.22
N LEU A 766 46.17 34.67 7.47
CA LEU A 766 46.52 34.04 6.19
C LEU A 766 46.83 35.07 5.09
N ILE A 767 46.02 36.12 4.96
CA ILE A 767 46.20 37.15 3.92
C ILE A 767 47.37 38.08 4.24
N SER A 768 47.67 38.31 5.52
CA SER A 768 48.84 39.10 5.93
C SER A 768 50.14 38.31 5.96
N GLY A 769 50.10 36.99 5.74
CA GLY A 769 51.28 36.12 5.77
C GLY A 769 51.88 35.95 7.16
N ASN A 770 51.03 36.03 8.21
CA ASN A 770 51.47 35.88 9.59
C ASN A 770 51.27 34.44 10.08
N PRO A 771 52.35 33.66 10.28
CA PRO A 771 52.24 32.26 10.73
C PRO A 771 51.86 32.12 12.22
N ALA A 772 51.95 33.19 13.02
CA ALA A 772 51.73 33.12 14.46
C ALA A 772 50.26 32.80 14.78
N GLY A 773 50.01 31.65 15.41
CA GLY A 773 48.67 31.22 15.84
C GLY A 773 47.77 30.67 14.72
N ALA A 774 48.11 30.87 13.44
CA ALA A 774 47.33 30.37 12.31
C ALA A 774 47.17 28.84 12.34
N ARG A 775 48.22 28.10 12.71
CA ARG A 775 48.15 26.63 12.82
C ARG A 775 47.21 26.17 13.94
N ALA A 776 47.31 26.77 15.12
CA ALA A 776 46.45 26.43 16.25
C ALA A 776 44.97 26.72 15.94
N LEU A 777 44.69 27.83 15.26
CA LEU A 777 43.34 28.15 14.79
C LEU A 777 42.86 27.17 13.70
N MET A 778 43.71 26.77 12.76
CA MET A 778 43.35 25.74 11.76
C MET A 778 43.06 24.39 12.41
N ASP A 779 43.85 23.95 13.40
CA ASP A 779 43.61 22.70 14.12
C ASP A 779 42.33 22.79 14.99
N GLN A 780 42.11 23.92 15.66
CA GLN A 780 40.90 24.15 16.45
C GLN A 780 39.62 24.18 15.59
N LEU A 781 39.71 24.79 14.40
CA LEU A 781 38.63 24.85 13.43
C LEU A 781 38.55 23.61 12.53
N GLY A 782 39.51 22.69 12.62
CA GLY A 782 39.61 21.47 11.81
C GLY A 782 39.70 21.73 10.31
N ILE A 783 40.48 22.73 9.89
CA ILE A 783 40.63 23.11 8.47
C ILE A 783 41.67 22.21 7.79
N ASP A 784 41.29 21.60 6.68
CA ASP A 784 42.14 20.72 5.86
C ASP A 784 42.66 21.42 4.59
N PHE A 785 41.87 22.34 4.05
CA PHE A 785 42.19 23.04 2.81
C PHE A 785 41.92 24.54 2.93
N VAL A 786 42.68 25.34 2.21
CA VAL A 786 42.45 26.79 2.05
C VAL A 786 42.32 27.08 0.57
N LEU A 787 41.26 27.77 0.18
CA LEU A 787 40.96 28.17 -1.21
C LEU A 787 40.91 29.69 -1.28
N LEU A 788 41.80 30.30 -2.07
CA LEU A 788 41.79 31.74 -2.34
C LEU A 788 41.18 32.00 -3.72
N THR A 789 40.14 32.83 -3.75
CA THR A 789 39.42 33.23 -4.96
C THR A 789 39.05 34.71 -4.89
N GLY A 790 38.72 35.35 -6.01
CA GLY A 790 38.36 36.77 -5.98
C GLY A 790 38.34 37.46 -7.33
N ALA A 791 37.62 38.57 -7.39
CA ALA A 791 37.54 39.43 -8.58
C ALA A 791 38.73 40.41 -8.66
N ASP A 792 39.27 40.81 -7.50
CA ASP A 792 40.45 41.67 -7.42
C ASP A 792 41.74 40.85 -7.61
N GLN A 793 42.30 40.91 -8.82
CA GLN A 793 43.51 40.18 -9.19
C GLN A 793 44.74 40.60 -8.36
N GLN A 794 44.81 41.85 -7.91
CA GLN A 794 45.95 42.36 -7.15
C GLN A 794 45.91 41.84 -5.71
N LEU A 795 44.74 41.85 -5.08
CA LEU A 795 44.57 41.31 -3.73
C LEU A 795 44.73 39.78 -3.69
N VAL A 796 44.26 39.08 -4.73
CA VAL A 796 44.49 37.63 -4.89
C VAL A 796 45.97 37.31 -5.07
N ALA A 797 46.70 38.07 -5.90
CA ALA A 797 48.14 37.86 -6.10
C ALA A 797 48.95 38.09 -4.82
N ASN A 798 48.65 39.16 -4.07
CA ASN A 798 49.29 39.44 -2.78
C ASN A 798 48.95 38.37 -1.73
N GLY A 799 47.68 37.98 -1.65
CA GLY A 799 47.23 36.92 -0.75
C GLY A 799 47.88 35.57 -1.06
N LYS A 800 48.10 35.25 -2.34
CA LYS A 800 48.81 34.04 -2.76
C LYS A 800 50.24 33.99 -2.23
N VAL A 801 51.00 35.07 -2.41
CA VAL A 801 52.38 35.18 -1.89
C VAL A 801 52.40 35.08 -0.36
N ALA A 802 51.44 35.71 0.31
CA ALA A 802 51.30 35.66 1.75
C ALA A 802 51.01 34.23 2.27
N ILE A 803 50.07 33.52 1.65
CA ILE A 803 49.73 32.15 2.03
C ILE A 803 50.89 31.18 1.72
N ASP A 804 51.58 31.35 0.60
CA ASP A 804 52.76 30.54 0.23
C ASP A 804 53.92 30.68 1.24
N SER A 805 53.97 31.78 2.01
CA SER A 805 54.99 31.98 3.05
C SER A 805 54.74 31.17 4.34
N ILE A 806 53.56 30.57 4.49
CA ILE A 806 53.13 29.85 5.70
C ILE A 806 53.51 28.36 5.58
N THR A 807 54.48 27.93 6.39
CA THR A 807 55.04 26.56 6.35
C THR A 807 54.05 25.45 6.71
N SER A 808 52.94 25.76 7.38
CA SER A 808 51.88 24.79 7.71
C SER A 808 50.94 24.49 6.54
N LEU A 809 51.07 25.18 5.40
CA LEU A 809 50.28 25.01 4.19
C LEU A 809 51.17 24.56 3.03
N GLN A 810 50.71 23.55 2.29
CA GLN A 810 51.36 23.06 1.08
C GLN A 810 50.53 23.47 -0.13
N ALA A 811 51.15 24.15 -1.10
CA ALA A 811 50.49 24.53 -2.35
C ALA A 811 50.05 23.27 -3.13
N ALA A 812 48.74 23.16 -3.41
CA ALA A 812 48.15 22.09 -4.20
C ALA A 812 48.00 22.45 -5.68
N GLY A 813 48.01 23.76 -6.01
CA GLY A 813 48.02 24.28 -7.38
C GLY A 813 46.85 25.22 -7.71
N GLU A 814 46.82 25.70 -8.95
CA GLU A 814 45.71 26.49 -9.48
C GLU A 814 44.55 25.61 -9.95
N THR A 815 43.34 26.00 -9.59
CA THR A 815 42.11 25.27 -9.93
C THR A 815 41.12 26.20 -10.61
N SER A 816 40.07 25.66 -11.23
CA SER A 816 38.98 26.48 -11.80
C SER A 816 38.22 27.32 -10.76
N PHE A 817 38.44 27.06 -9.47
CA PHE A 817 37.83 27.80 -8.35
C PHE A 817 38.78 28.83 -7.72
N GLY A 818 40.07 28.82 -8.10
CA GLY A 818 41.13 29.63 -7.49
C GLY A 818 42.33 28.80 -7.06
N SER A 819 43.25 29.44 -6.33
CA SER A 819 44.47 28.80 -5.81
C SER A 819 44.15 27.98 -4.57
N LEU A 820 44.64 26.74 -4.50
CA LEU A 820 44.35 25.79 -3.41
C LEU A 820 45.61 25.42 -2.63
N TRP A 821 45.48 25.35 -1.30
CA TRP A 821 46.50 24.83 -0.39
C TRP A 821 45.91 23.73 0.51
N GLN A 822 46.75 22.76 0.87
CA GLN A 822 46.44 21.69 1.81
C GLN A 822 47.18 21.92 3.13
N VAL A 823 46.51 21.71 4.25
CA VAL A 823 47.10 21.81 5.59
C VAL A 823 47.98 20.57 5.86
N VAL A 824 49.26 20.80 6.15
CA VAL A 824 50.25 19.72 6.31
C VAL A 824 49.95 18.92 7.58
N GLY A 825 49.83 17.60 7.47
CA GLY A 825 49.61 16.71 8.62
C GLY A 825 48.17 16.66 9.13
N SER A 826 47.18 17.12 8.37
CA SER A 826 45.78 16.80 8.69
C SER A 826 45.53 15.30 8.52
N GLN A 827 44.93 14.67 9.52
CA GLN A 827 44.55 13.25 9.46
C GLN A 827 43.07 13.19 9.07
N LEU A 828 42.80 12.61 7.90
CA LEU A 828 41.43 12.30 7.47
C LEU A 828 40.88 11.21 8.40
N ASP A 829 39.80 11.50 9.13
CA ASP A 829 39.23 10.60 10.12
C ASP A 829 38.01 9.89 9.53
N GLU A 830 38.20 8.63 9.11
CA GLU A 830 37.15 7.78 8.54
C GLU A 830 35.96 7.54 9.52
N SER A 831 36.12 7.85 10.81
CA SER A 831 35.15 7.57 11.87
C SER A 831 34.27 8.75 12.28
N ALA A 832 34.62 9.99 11.93
CA ALA A 832 34.05 11.20 12.54
C ALA A 832 32.59 11.52 12.12
N VAL A 833 32.12 11.07 10.95
CA VAL A 833 30.78 11.42 10.43
C VAL A 833 30.03 10.20 9.87
N ARG A 834 29.90 9.11 10.64
CA ARG A 834 28.92 8.08 10.30
C ARG A 834 27.52 8.55 10.65
N THR A 835 26.78 9.04 9.65
CA THR A 835 25.34 9.33 9.76
C THR A 835 24.59 8.10 10.28
N LYS A 836 24.21 8.08 11.57
CA LYS A 836 23.42 7.00 12.18
C LYS A 836 21.92 7.19 11.87
N GLY A 837 21.56 7.13 10.59
CA GLY A 837 20.16 7.26 10.17
C GLY A 837 19.45 5.90 10.07
N ASN A 838 18.35 5.70 10.81
CA ASN A 838 17.47 4.54 10.60
C ASN A 838 16.66 4.70 9.30
N ARG A 839 17.13 4.09 8.20
CA ARG A 839 16.45 4.07 6.89
C ARG A 839 15.57 2.82 6.67
N ILE A 840 15.68 1.83 7.56
CA ILE A 840 15.11 0.48 7.36
C ILE A 840 13.58 0.53 7.27
N LEU A 841 12.94 1.28 8.17
CA LEU A 841 11.48 1.38 8.21
C LEU A 841 10.90 2.05 6.94
N PRO A 842 11.33 3.27 6.55
CA PRO A 842 10.83 3.90 5.33
C PRO A 842 11.12 3.07 4.07
N LEU A 843 12.31 2.48 3.93
CA LEU A 843 12.63 1.60 2.79
C LEU A 843 11.74 0.33 2.77
N GLY A 844 11.51 -0.28 3.93
CA GLY A 844 10.62 -1.44 4.04
C GLY A 844 9.17 -1.13 3.67
N LEU A 845 8.67 0.05 4.08
CA LEU A 845 7.34 0.53 3.70
C LEU A 845 7.25 0.82 2.20
N LEU A 846 8.21 1.53 1.62
CA LEU A 846 8.25 1.78 0.18
C LEU A 846 8.29 0.47 -0.61
N ALA A 847 9.15 -0.49 -0.21
CA ALA A 847 9.22 -1.81 -0.82
C ALA A 847 7.87 -2.58 -0.75
N ALA A 848 7.18 -2.50 0.39
CA ALA A 848 5.85 -3.11 0.54
C ALA A 848 4.83 -2.51 -0.44
N PHE A 849 4.85 -1.20 -0.65
CA PHE A 849 3.97 -0.53 -1.61
C PHE A 849 4.35 -0.79 -3.06
N VAL A 850 5.63 -0.96 -3.38
CA VAL A 850 6.09 -1.44 -4.70
C VAL A 850 5.52 -2.84 -4.97
N LEU A 851 5.60 -3.76 -4.01
CA LEU A 851 4.99 -5.09 -4.13
C LEU A 851 3.46 -5.01 -4.30
N LEU A 852 2.79 -4.02 -3.71
CA LEU A 852 1.38 -3.73 -3.93
C LEU A 852 1.10 -3.08 -5.29
N ALA A 853 2.01 -2.32 -5.89
CA ALA A 853 1.82 -1.68 -7.19
C ALA A 853 1.94 -2.68 -8.36
N ILE A 854 2.75 -3.73 -8.23
CA ILE A 854 3.01 -4.70 -9.32
C ILE A 854 1.72 -5.36 -9.82
N PRO A 855 1.41 -5.34 -11.13
CA PRO A 855 0.23 -5.99 -11.68
C PRO A 855 0.31 -7.51 -11.51
N THR A 856 -0.75 -8.11 -10.98
CA THR A 856 -0.92 -9.57 -10.91
C THR A 856 -2.17 -10.03 -11.66
N PRO A 857 -2.26 -11.32 -12.07
CA PRO A 857 -3.45 -11.85 -12.74
C PRO A 857 -4.76 -11.54 -11.98
N ALA A 858 -4.74 -11.61 -10.65
CA ALA A 858 -5.89 -11.27 -9.80
C ALA A 858 -6.30 -9.78 -9.86
N SER A 859 -5.35 -8.88 -10.11
CA SER A 859 -5.60 -7.43 -10.25
C SER A 859 -5.97 -7.02 -11.68
N VAL A 860 -5.66 -7.85 -12.67
CA VAL A 860 -5.89 -7.56 -14.10
C VAL A 860 -7.15 -8.24 -14.63
N ARG A 861 -7.41 -9.51 -14.28
CA ARG A 861 -8.47 -10.35 -14.89
C ARG A 861 -9.75 -10.47 -14.07
N GLY A 862 -9.88 -9.78 -12.94
CA GLY A 862 -11.06 -9.99 -12.09
C GLY A 862 -12.35 -9.47 -12.75
N SER A 863 -13.45 -10.20 -12.55
CA SER A 863 -14.77 -9.82 -13.08
C SER A 863 -15.61 -9.02 -12.07
N ARG A 864 -16.51 -8.21 -12.62
CA ARG A 864 -17.70 -7.66 -11.97
C ARG A 864 -18.77 -8.78 -11.96
N ARG A 865 -19.20 -9.26 -10.79
CA ARG A 865 -20.54 -9.86 -10.69
C ARG A 865 -21.51 -8.69 -10.81
N GLN A 866 -22.24 -8.58 -11.92
CA GLN A 866 -23.55 -7.93 -11.87
C GLN A 866 -24.37 -8.76 -10.88
N ARG A 867 -24.73 -8.16 -9.74
CA ARG A 867 -25.94 -8.62 -9.06
C ARG A 867 -27.07 -8.30 -10.03
N GLY A 868 -27.72 -9.34 -10.55
CA GLY A 868 -29.10 -9.20 -10.96
C GLY A 868 -29.89 -8.97 -9.68
N GLU A 869 -30.18 -7.71 -9.39
CA GLU A 869 -31.34 -7.33 -8.58
C GLU A 869 -32.35 -6.85 -9.63
N ALA A 870 -33.39 -7.66 -9.81
CA ALA A 870 -34.70 -7.19 -10.25
C ALA A 870 -35.31 -6.33 -9.14
#